data_AF-A0AAV8XSS4-F1
#
_entry.id   AF-A0AAV8XSS4-F1
#
_cell.length_a   1.000
_cell.length_b   1.000
_cell.length_c   1.000
_cell.angle_alpha   90.00
_cell.angle_beta   90.00
_cell.angle_gamma   90.00
#
_symmetry.space_group_name_H-M   'P 1'
#
loop_
_entity.id
_entity.type
_entity.pdbx_description
1 polymer ?
#
loop_
_entity_poly.entity_id
_entity_poly.type
_entity_poly.pdbx_seq_one_letter_code
_entity_poly.pdbx_strand_id
1 'polypeptide(L)'
;MYATLDFVYFETSSTTMIYAMYELDVNQDDQENLREEIRNVLEKHDNNIIYEAVMEMTFLDKIINIPQKSGHETLRLHPPIAGTQRISNKPYPVPGTNFVLEPVIKMDPQKYPDPERFNPERFSEEKRLKDHLQRSYHLEMVRGHAYCIGQRFGVMRSKVGLIRMIKNFRVTLNGKTKTPIEEDPMTNLTSVKGGVWLNVARIENDVEVVRMADTINTIWGLLTIFLGICIYILWFFRKSFNYWKHRGVDFLEPTIPFGNAADLYMKRCTFGELFSNFYLQLKERGCKHGGAYFFWKPVYIPVDPDIIKKILISDFENFPNHGLYISEKNDPLSGHIFNMEGAKWRNFRAKMPANFTTAKMRKMFLIMERLTKQFNRNLKGLAESGVAFDIKNETTRFTTDVITACAFGTESNTMQNKNEELLKEGRYFFDYQWNLYKNTAVMMVPRKILQMLKFRIMPKSLEKFFMGMCRTIVDYRKNKDIQRGDITDSLMRLMEKDQHEHDFSGKYAMEPLNFGEFSAQMLVFFAAGFETSSSTQSFAVYELARNRECQAKLREEINRVLEKHGNNVTYDAVMEMKYLENVIDETLRLYPVFPILPRHCLNDYKVPGTDFTLEKDTLVMITNMGIQRDPEYYPNPDQFDPERFSDEYRSARPFVSHVPFGEGPRICVGKRFGLLQTNLGLITMVRNYDIYLNEEKTTPGFKFEPKELILRKTGNIWVNLRRISS
;
A
#
# COMPACT_ATOMS: atom_id res chain seq x y z
N MET A 1 43.38 -6.49 -53.88
CA MET A 1 42.53 -7.69 -53.77
C MET A 1 41.10 -7.18 -53.65
N TYR A 2 40.25 -7.48 -54.64
CA TYR A 2 38.91 -6.94 -54.80
C TYR A 2 37.97 -7.51 -53.72
N ALA A 3 37.17 -6.66 -53.08
CA ALA A 3 35.99 -7.07 -52.33
C ALA A 3 34.75 -6.49 -53.02
N THR A 4 34.13 -7.32 -53.86
CA THR A 4 32.78 -7.14 -54.39
C THR A 4 31.80 -7.37 -53.26
N LEU A 5 30.92 -6.39 -52.98
CA LEU A 5 29.77 -6.57 -52.10
C LEU A 5 28.54 -6.85 -52.97
N ASP A 6 28.17 -8.12 -53.06
CA ASP A 6 26.90 -8.55 -53.62
C ASP A 6 25.76 -8.12 -52.68
N PHE A 7 24.84 -7.30 -53.19
CA PHE A 7 23.57 -7.01 -52.52
C PHE A 7 22.57 -8.12 -52.86
N VAL A 8 22.40 -9.09 -51.94
CA VAL A 8 21.24 -9.99 -51.97
C VAL A 8 20.03 -9.25 -51.41
N TYR A 9 18.98 -9.20 -52.23
CA TYR A 9 17.66 -8.65 -51.97
C TYR A 9 16.93 -9.42 -50.84
N PHE A 10 16.31 -8.71 -49.89
CA PHE A 10 14.93 -8.92 -49.41
C PHE A 10 14.57 -7.79 -48.42
N GLU A 11 13.70 -6.87 -48.87
CA GLU A 11 12.97 -5.93 -48.02
C GLU A 11 11.50 -6.09 -48.39
N THR A 12 10.63 -6.48 -47.46
CA THR A 12 9.27 -5.92 -47.43
C THR A 12 8.77 -5.81 -46.00
N SER A 13 8.31 -4.61 -45.69
CA SER A 13 7.79 -4.13 -44.42
C SER A 13 6.44 -4.76 -44.04
N SER A 14 6.28 -4.87 -42.72
CA SER A 14 5.21 -5.37 -41.84
C SER A 14 3.74 -4.98 -42.11
N THR A 15 3.37 -4.45 -43.28
CA THR A 15 1.97 -4.08 -43.58
C THR A 15 1.27 -5.00 -44.58
N THR A 16 2.00 -5.94 -45.19
CA THR A 16 1.42 -6.99 -46.06
C THR A 16 1.20 -8.33 -45.32
N MET A 17 1.66 -8.47 -44.08
CA MET A 17 1.59 -9.73 -43.32
C MET A 17 0.21 -10.06 -42.74
N ILE A 18 -0.73 -9.10 -42.70
CA ILE A 18 -2.09 -9.34 -42.18
C ILE A 18 -3.05 -9.82 -43.29
N TYR A 19 -2.69 -9.66 -44.57
CA TYR A 19 -3.49 -10.19 -45.70
C TYR A 19 -2.94 -11.48 -46.32
N ALA A 20 -1.73 -11.91 -45.96
CA ALA A 20 -1.11 -13.15 -46.44
C ALA A 20 -1.22 -14.33 -45.45
N MET A 21 -2.18 -14.29 -44.52
CA MET A 21 -2.51 -15.42 -43.63
C MET A 21 -3.60 -16.34 -44.18
N TYR A 22 -4.02 -16.19 -45.45
CA TYR A 22 -5.13 -17.00 -45.98
C TYR A 22 -4.82 -17.95 -47.13
N GLU A 23 -3.66 -17.87 -47.81
CA GLU A 23 -3.27 -18.91 -48.77
C GLU A 23 -1.74 -18.96 -48.89
N LEU A 24 -1.12 -20.01 -48.36
CA LEU A 24 -0.15 -20.86 -49.08
C LEU A 24 0.37 -21.97 -48.16
N ASP A 25 0.29 -23.18 -48.69
CA ASP A 25 0.46 -24.50 -48.10
C ASP A 25 1.96 -24.84 -47.94
N VAL A 26 2.45 -25.01 -46.70
CA VAL A 26 3.82 -25.51 -46.41
C VAL A 26 3.79 -26.40 -45.17
N ASN A 27 4.51 -27.52 -45.28
CA ASN A 27 4.44 -28.77 -44.50
C ASN A 27 4.56 -28.64 -42.96
N GLN A 28 3.95 -29.61 -42.25
CA GLN A 28 3.75 -29.60 -40.79
C GLN A 28 5.03 -29.61 -39.93
N ASP A 29 6.14 -30.22 -40.39
CA ASP A 29 7.36 -30.36 -39.58
C ASP A 29 8.15 -29.03 -39.44
N ASP A 30 8.07 -28.14 -40.44
CA ASP A 30 8.74 -26.83 -40.40
C ASP A 30 7.97 -25.81 -39.54
N GLN A 31 6.67 -26.05 -39.31
CA GLN A 31 5.86 -25.22 -38.42
C GLN A 31 6.12 -25.51 -36.93
N GLU A 32 6.52 -26.74 -36.58
CA GLU A 32 6.82 -27.12 -35.20
C GLU A 32 8.20 -26.62 -34.73
N ASN A 33 9.23 -26.70 -35.58
CA ASN A 33 10.56 -26.14 -35.29
C ASN A 33 10.53 -24.62 -35.09
N LEU A 34 9.77 -23.89 -35.92
CA LEU A 34 9.66 -22.44 -35.82
C LEU A 34 8.87 -22.01 -34.56
N ARG A 35 7.91 -22.82 -34.11
CA ARG A 35 7.16 -22.58 -32.86
C ARG A 35 8.00 -22.85 -31.63
N GLU A 36 8.90 -23.83 -31.65
CA GLU A 36 9.84 -24.11 -30.55
C GLU A 36 10.91 -23.03 -30.40
N GLU A 37 11.48 -22.53 -31.51
CA GLU A 37 12.45 -21.43 -31.46
C GLU A 37 11.85 -20.13 -30.92
N ILE A 38 10.62 -19.79 -31.34
CA ILE A 38 9.92 -18.60 -30.85
C ILE A 38 9.55 -18.76 -29.36
N ARG A 39 9.18 -19.97 -28.93
CA ARG A 39 8.87 -20.26 -27.50
C ARG A 39 10.13 -20.14 -26.63
N ASN A 40 11.28 -20.61 -27.09
CA ASN A 40 12.57 -20.51 -26.39
C ASN A 40 13.09 -19.07 -26.24
N VAL A 41 12.77 -18.20 -27.20
CA VAL A 41 13.15 -16.78 -27.15
C VAL A 41 12.22 -15.97 -26.23
N LEU A 42 10.93 -16.32 -26.18
CA LEU A 42 9.93 -15.67 -25.34
C LEU A 42 10.01 -16.08 -23.86
N GLU A 43 10.49 -17.28 -23.53
CA GLU A 43 10.66 -17.72 -22.13
C GLU A 43 11.85 -17.10 -21.40
N LYS A 44 12.79 -16.44 -22.10
CA LYS A 44 14.04 -15.93 -21.51
C LYS A 44 14.06 -14.44 -21.13
N HIS A 45 13.12 -13.62 -21.56
CA HIS A 45 13.17 -12.17 -21.29
C HIS A 45 11.79 -11.54 -21.03
N ASP A 46 11.66 -10.95 -19.84
CA ASP A 46 10.45 -10.25 -19.39
C ASP A 46 10.28 -8.88 -20.10
N ASN A 47 9.03 -8.52 -20.33
CA ASN A 47 8.56 -7.57 -21.35
C ASN A 47 8.86 -6.09 -21.04
N ASN A 48 9.50 -5.36 -21.98
CA ASN A 48 8.97 -4.10 -22.58
C ASN A 48 9.94 -3.21 -23.38
N ILE A 49 11.23 -3.53 -23.59
CA ILE A 49 12.14 -2.59 -24.29
C ILE A 49 13.11 -3.31 -25.24
N ILE A 50 12.64 -4.12 -26.18
CA ILE A 50 13.54 -4.73 -27.19
C ILE A 50 12.84 -4.97 -28.54
N TYR A 51 12.27 -3.93 -29.17
CA TYR A 51 11.79 -4.08 -30.56
C TYR A 51 12.30 -3.03 -31.56
N GLU A 52 12.93 -1.95 -31.10
CA GLU A 52 13.67 -1.04 -32.01
C GLU A 52 15.20 -1.12 -31.85
N ALA A 53 15.72 -1.69 -30.76
CA ALA A 53 17.16 -1.61 -30.45
C ALA A 53 18.03 -2.69 -31.12
N VAL A 54 17.48 -3.85 -31.52
CA VAL A 54 18.30 -5.01 -31.94
C VAL A 54 18.51 -5.10 -33.47
N MET A 55 17.69 -4.44 -34.30
CA MET A 55 17.94 -4.42 -35.75
C MET A 55 18.86 -3.29 -36.23
N GLU A 56 19.03 -2.20 -35.47
CA GLU A 56 19.99 -1.15 -35.85
C GLU A 56 21.42 -1.43 -35.35
N MET A 57 21.61 -2.16 -34.25
CA MET A 57 22.95 -2.33 -33.66
C MET A 57 23.90 -3.22 -34.47
N THR A 58 23.41 -4.23 -35.19
CA THR A 58 24.29 -5.19 -35.90
C THR A 58 24.85 -4.66 -37.22
N PHE A 59 24.24 -3.62 -37.81
CA PHE A 59 24.75 -2.95 -39.01
C PHE A 59 25.63 -1.73 -38.68
N LEU A 60 25.40 -1.08 -37.53
CA LEU A 60 26.17 0.05 -37.05
C LEU A 60 27.57 -0.34 -36.54
N ASP A 61 27.72 -1.50 -35.88
CA ASP A 61 29.01 -1.92 -35.32
C ASP A 61 30.09 -2.29 -36.36
N LYS A 62 29.68 -2.65 -37.59
CA LYS A 62 30.62 -2.92 -38.70
C LYS A 62 31.11 -1.66 -39.41
N ILE A 63 30.41 -0.52 -39.28
CA ILE A 63 30.81 0.75 -39.92
C ILE A 63 31.64 1.60 -38.95
N ILE A 64 31.40 1.51 -37.64
CA ILE A 64 32.13 2.29 -36.62
C ILE A 64 33.59 1.80 -36.47
N ASN A 65 33.89 0.55 -36.83
CA ASN A 65 35.22 -0.06 -36.66
C ASN A 65 36.12 -0.07 -37.92
N ILE A 66 36.05 0.97 -38.76
CA ILE A 66 37.09 1.20 -39.78
C ILE A 66 38.27 1.91 -39.10
N PRO A 67 39.49 1.33 -39.10
CA PRO A 67 40.62 1.93 -38.38
C PRO A 67 40.99 3.29 -38.98
N GLN A 68 41.25 4.27 -38.11
CA GLN A 68 41.80 5.57 -38.50
C GLN A 68 43.13 5.39 -39.24
N LYS A 69 43.15 5.70 -40.53
CA LYS A 69 44.37 6.11 -41.23
C LYS A 69 44.17 7.53 -41.73
N SER A 70 45.04 8.43 -41.30
CA SER A 70 45.12 9.81 -41.76
C SER A 70 45.52 9.82 -43.23
N GLY A 71 44.58 10.09 -44.13
CA GLY A 71 44.86 10.28 -45.55
C GLY A 71 43.60 10.54 -46.38
N HIS A 72 43.71 11.43 -47.37
CA HIS A 72 42.65 11.69 -48.36
C HIS A 72 42.35 10.42 -49.17
N GLU A 73 41.11 9.93 -49.10
CA GLU A 73 40.66 8.81 -49.94
C GLU A 73 39.84 9.29 -51.15
N THR A 74 40.03 8.58 -52.27
CA THR A 74 39.38 8.87 -53.56
C THR A 74 38.32 7.79 -53.83
N LEU A 75 37.06 8.19 -53.92
CA LEU A 75 35.92 7.27 -54.13
C LEU A 75 35.39 7.34 -55.57
N ARG A 76 35.08 6.17 -56.15
CA ARG A 76 34.43 6.02 -57.47
C ARG A 76 32.99 5.56 -57.28
N LEU A 77 32.04 6.24 -57.92
CA LEU A 77 30.63 5.81 -57.95
C LEU A 77 30.38 4.88 -59.16
N HIS A 78 29.69 3.76 -58.96
CA HIS A 78 29.31 2.80 -60.01
C HIS A 78 27.79 2.81 -60.29
N PRO A 79 27.34 2.56 -61.54
CA PRO A 79 25.91 2.49 -61.87
C PRO A 79 25.26 1.16 -61.41
N PRO A 80 23.93 1.12 -61.16
CA PRO A 80 23.23 -0.09 -60.69
C PRO A 80 23.03 -1.14 -61.81
N ILE A 81 23.23 -2.42 -61.49
CA ILE A 81 22.99 -3.56 -62.40
C ILE A 81 21.69 -4.26 -61.99
N ALA A 82 20.74 -4.43 -62.92
CA ALA A 82 19.50 -5.17 -62.71
C ALA A 82 19.51 -6.48 -63.52
N GLY A 83 19.30 -7.62 -62.86
CA GLY A 83 19.13 -8.92 -63.51
C GLY A 83 17.76 -9.53 -63.15
N THR A 84 16.93 -9.80 -64.17
CA THR A 84 15.79 -10.72 -64.05
C THR A 84 15.65 -11.52 -65.35
N GLN A 85 15.66 -12.85 -65.20
CA GLN A 85 15.44 -13.85 -66.25
C GLN A 85 14.00 -13.82 -66.80
N ARG A 86 13.87 -14.20 -68.08
CA ARG A 86 12.61 -14.37 -68.82
C ARG A 86 11.86 -15.63 -68.39
N ILE A 87 10.54 -15.54 -68.24
CA ILE A 87 9.58 -16.61 -68.55
C ILE A 87 8.50 -16.04 -69.48
N SER A 88 8.17 -16.80 -70.53
CA SER A 88 7.31 -16.45 -71.65
C SER A 88 5.83 -16.76 -71.41
N ASN A 89 4.92 -15.99 -72.02
CA ASN A 89 3.99 -16.45 -73.08
C ASN A 89 3.03 -15.32 -73.57
N LYS A 90 3.21 -14.99 -74.87
CA LYS A 90 2.35 -14.44 -75.95
C LYS A 90 0.78 -14.31 -75.75
N PRO A 91 -0.01 -13.73 -76.70
CA PRO A 91 0.04 -12.40 -77.36
C PRO A 91 -1.37 -11.73 -77.68
N TYR A 92 -1.47 -10.38 -77.67
CA TYR A 92 -2.36 -9.45 -78.48
C TYR A 92 -3.93 -9.60 -78.48
N PRO A 93 -4.78 -8.57 -78.85
CA PRO A 93 -4.54 -7.45 -79.79
C PRO A 93 -4.98 -6.01 -79.38
N VAL A 94 -4.50 -5.06 -80.18
CA VAL A 94 -4.68 -3.58 -80.22
C VAL A 94 -6.08 -3.20 -80.79
N PRO A 95 -6.65 -1.98 -80.59
CA PRO A 95 -6.30 -0.81 -81.44
C PRO A 95 -6.49 0.61 -80.84
N GLY A 96 -5.68 1.57 -81.31
CA GLY A 96 -6.11 2.95 -81.59
C GLY A 96 -5.85 4.04 -80.54
N THR A 97 -4.82 4.86 -80.74
CA THR A 97 -4.94 6.29 -81.16
C THR A 97 -3.58 7.00 -81.11
N ASN A 98 -3.28 7.72 -82.19
CA ASN A 98 -2.13 8.61 -82.35
C ASN A 98 -2.27 9.84 -81.43
N PHE A 99 -1.18 10.28 -80.79
CA PHE A 99 -0.94 11.70 -80.53
C PHE A 99 0.53 12.08 -80.75
N VAL A 100 0.71 12.96 -81.73
CA VAL A 100 1.87 13.82 -81.94
C VAL A 100 1.87 14.87 -80.82
N LEU A 101 3.04 15.16 -80.24
CA LEU A 101 3.25 16.39 -79.46
C LEU A 101 4.49 17.10 -79.99
N GLU A 102 4.24 18.18 -80.73
CA GLU A 102 5.20 19.24 -81.04
C GLU A 102 5.66 19.97 -79.77
N PRO A 103 6.84 20.63 -79.78
CA PRO A 103 7.37 21.35 -78.64
C PRO A 103 6.98 22.84 -78.71
N VAL A 104 6.04 23.30 -77.88
CA VAL A 104 5.93 24.74 -77.55
C VAL A 104 5.43 24.92 -76.12
N ILE A 105 6.29 25.41 -75.22
CA ILE A 105 5.85 26.34 -74.17
C ILE A 105 6.89 27.48 -74.07
N LYS A 106 6.45 28.68 -74.47
CA LYS A 106 7.11 29.97 -74.27
C LYS A 106 7.08 30.34 -72.77
N MET A 107 8.18 30.89 -72.25
CA MET A 107 8.21 31.60 -70.97
C MET A 107 7.78 33.06 -71.16
N ASP A 108 6.86 33.53 -70.31
CA ASP A 108 6.39 34.93 -70.25
C ASP A 108 7.35 35.77 -69.38
N PRO A 109 8.06 36.77 -69.93
CA PRO A 109 9.04 37.58 -69.21
C PRO A 109 8.44 38.64 -68.27
N GLN A 110 7.13 38.85 -68.22
CA GLN A 110 6.51 39.90 -67.38
C GLN A 110 6.19 39.47 -65.94
N LYS A 111 6.45 38.21 -65.55
CA LYS A 111 6.06 37.68 -64.23
C LYS A 111 7.13 37.71 -63.14
N TYR A 112 8.35 38.19 -63.42
CA TYR A 112 9.44 38.28 -62.44
C TYR A 112 10.33 39.51 -62.64
N PRO A 113 9.92 40.72 -62.21
CA PRO A 113 10.85 41.81 -62.00
C PRO A 113 11.38 41.72 -60.56
N ASP A 114 12.70 41.55 -60.41
CA ASP A 114 13.59 42.24 -59.45
C ASP A 114 14.72 41.31 -58.91
N PRO A 115 16.02 41.63 -59.12
CA PRO A 115 17.15 40.77 -58.75
C PRO A 115 17.62 40.86 -57.27
N GLU A 116 17.00 41.63 -56.38
CA GLU A 116 17.56 41.93 -55.04
C GLU A 116 16.82 41.33 -53.82
N ARG A 117 16.34 40.08 -53.88
CA ARG A 117 15.83 39.38 -52.67
C ARG A 117 16.48 38.03 -52.41
N PHE A 118 17.80 38.06 -52.20
CA PHE A 118 18.51 37.02 -51.45
C PHE A 118 18.97 37.61 -50.11
N ASN A 119 18.16 37.49 -49.06
CA ASN A 119 18.62 37.70 -47.69
C ASN A 119 18.93 36.31 -47.07
N PRO A 120 20.19 35.98 -46.75
CA PRO A 120 20.60 34.67 -46.24
C PRO A 120 20.09 34.35 -44.81
N GLU A 121 19.56 35.33 -44.07
CA GLU A 121 19.15 35.14 -42.66
C GLU A 121 17.76 34.53 -42.47
N ARG A 122 17.06 34.10 -43.55
CA ARG A 122 15.69 33.58 -43.46
C ARG A 122 15.54 32.05 -43.36
N PHE A 123 16.63 31.29 -43.20
CA PHE A 123 16.63 29.82 -43.24
C PHE A 123 16.97 29.13 -41.90
N SER A 124 16.58 29.72 -40.76
CA SER A 124 16.83 29.16 -39.44
C SER A 124 15.65 28.38 -38.82
N GLU A 125 14.84 27.65 -39.61
CA GLU A 125 13.80 26.78 -39.03
C GLU A 125 13.65 25.44 -39.79
N GLU A 126 14.08 24.36 -39.14
CA GLU A 126 13.91 22.94 -39.52
C GLU A 126 12.43 22.59 -39.84
N LYS A 127 11.48 23.37 -39.29
CA LYS A 127 10.04 23.23 -39.47
C LYS A 127 9.59 23.54 -40.91
N ARG A 128 10.21 24.51 -41.58
CA ARG A 128 9.86 24.87 -42.97
C ARG A 128 10.40 23.88 -44.01
N LEU A 129 11.54 23.23 -43.74
CA LEU A 129 12.07 22.19 -44.62
C LEU A 129 11.18 20.92 -44.56
N LYS A 130 10.71 20.57 -43.36
CA LYS A 130 9.69 19.52 -43.17
C LYS A 130 8.39 19.87 -43.90
N ASP A 131 7.87 21.08 -43.74
CA ASP A 131 6.63 21.51 -44.42
C ASP A 131 6.78 21.58 -45.95
N HIS A 132 7.96 21.95 -46.46
CA HIS A 132 8.22 21.98 -47.91
C HIS A 132 8.34 20.57 -48.49
N LEU A 133 8.99 19.64 -47.77
CA LEU A 133 9.08 18.23 -48.13
C LEU A 133 7.72 17.52 -48.03
N GLN A 134 6.90 17.84 -47.02
CA GLN A 134 5.54 17.32 -46.89
C GLN A 134 4.61 17.86 -47.99
N ARG A 135 4.68 19.15 -48.32
CA ARG A 135 3.89 19.74 -49.41
C ARG A 135 4.29 19.20 -50.78
N SER A 136 5.58 18.97 -51.03
CA SER A 136 6.03 18.33 -52.28
C SER A 136 5.63 16.85 -52.36
N TYR A 137 5.64 16.12 -51.24
CA TYR A 137 5.08 14.76 -51.17
C TYR A 137 3.57 14.73 -51.43
N HIS A 138 2.82 15.72 -50.94
CA HIS A 138 1.36 15.77 -51.09
C HIS A 138 0.92 16.25 -52.48
N LEU A 139 1.64 17.20 -53.09
CA LEU A 139 1.36 17.71 -54.44
C LEU A 139 1.65 16.68 -55.55
N GLU A 140 2.60 15.76 -55.35
CA GLU A 140 2.89 14.68 -56.31
C GLU A 140 1.89 13.51 -56.26
N MET A 141 1.14 13.35 -55.17
CA MET A 141 0.10 12.30 -55.09
C MET A 141 -1.20 12.65 -55.84
N VAL A 142 -1.43 13.93 -56.19
CA VAL A 142 -2.69 14.39 -56.79
C VAL A 142 -2.65 14.43 -58.32
N ARG A 143 -1.49 14.24 -58.96
CA ARG A 143 -1.39 14.14 -60.42
C ARG A 143 -1.11 12.69 -60.82
N GLY A 144 -2.16 11.98 -61.23
CA GLY A 144 -2.16 10.56 -61.61
C GLY A 144 -1.21 10.19 -62.75
N HIS A 145 0.09 10.13 -62.46
CA HIS A 145 1.12 9.54 -63.30
C HIS A 145 1.71 8.37 -62.51
N ALA A 146 1.65 7.16 -63.09
CA ALA A 146 2.20 5.95 -62.52
C ALA A 146 3.74 6.04 -62.47
N TYR A 147 4.29 6.58 -61.39
CA TYR A 147 5.71 6.52 -61.10
C TYR A 147 6.06 5.14 -60.53
N CYS A 148 7.06 4.48 -61.10
CA CYS A 148 7.57 3.19 -60.64
C CYS A 148 7.95 3.26 -59.15
N ILE A 149 7.45 2.33 -58.34
CA ILE A 149 7.75 2.24 -56.89
C ILE A 149 9.26 2.19 -56.66
N GLY A 150 10.01 1.46 -57.50
CA GLY A 150 11.47 1.42 -57.46
C GLY A 150 12.16 2.77 -57.64
N GLN A 151 11.56 3.69 -58.40
CA GLN A 151 12.10 5.04 -58.60
C GLN A 151 11.93 5.90 -57.33
N ARG A 152 10.81 5.76 -56.62
CA ARG A 152 10.57 6.46 -55.34
C ARG A 152 11.56 5.99 -54.26
N PHE A 153 11.78 4.67 -54.17
CA PHE A 153 12.79 4.11 -53.27
C PHE A 153 14.21 4.51 -53.67
N GLY A 154 14.55 4.51 -54.96
CA GLY A 154 15.85 4.96 -55.46
C GLY A 154 16.15 6.43 -55.14
N VAL A 155 15.18 7.32 -55.32
CA VAL A 155 15.30 8.74 -54.98
C VAL A 155 15.43 8.94 -53.47
N MET A 156 14.64 8.21 -52.66
CA MET A 156 14.72 8.29 -51.20
C MET A 156 16.09 7.81 -50.69
N ARG A 157 16.56 6.64 -51.14
CA ARG A 157 17.89 6.10 -50.78
C ARG A 157 19.01 7.05 -51.18
N SER A 158 18.95 7.64 -52.37
CA SER A 158 19.94 8.62 -52.85
C SER A 158 19.95 9.89 -52.01
N LYS A 159 18.77 10.43 -51.66
CA LYS A 159 18.63 11.61 -50.79
C LYS A 159 19.23 11.36 -49.40
N VAL A 160 18.90 10.22 -48.79
CA VAL A 160 19.44 9.85 -47.46
C VAL A 160 20.96 9.67 -47.51
N GLY A 161 21.48 9.00 -48.54
CA GLY A 161 22.92 8.83 -48.76
C GLY A 161 23.65 10.16 -48.93
N LEU A 162 23.14 11.06 -49.78
CA LEU A 162 23.71 12.40 -49.99
C LEU A 162 23.69 13.26 -48.72
N ILE A 163 22.58 13.26 -47.97
CA ILE A 163 22.47 14.01 -46.70
C ILE A 163 23.54 13.52 -45.72
N ARG A 164 23.72 12.21 -45.59
CA ARG A 164 24.69 11.63 -44.66
C ARG A 164 26.13 11.84 -45.11
N MET A 165 26.38 11.86 -46.41
CA MET A 165 27.70 12.20 -46.98
C MET A 165 28.04 13.67 -46.74
N ILE A 166 27.14 14.60 -47.06
CA ILE A 166 27.38 16.05 -46.91
C ILE A 166 27.46 16.46 -45.42
N LYS A 167 26.69 15.81 -44.53
CA LYS A 167 26.70 16.13 -43.08
C LYS A 167 28.03 15.79 -42.41
N ASN A 168 28.69 14.73 -42.86
CA ASN A 168 29.86 14.17 -42.18
C ASN A 168 31.17 14.37 -42.96
N PHE A 169 31.10 14.71 -44.25
CA PHE A 169 32.26 14.80 -45.12
C PHE A 169 32.20 16.04 -46.03
N ARG A 170 33.34 16.72 -46.19
CA ARG A 170 33.55 17.73 -47.21
C ARG A 170 33.94 17.00 -48.49
N VAL A 171 33.13 17.18 -49.53
CA VAL A 171 33.28 16.49 -50.82
C VAL A 171 33.66 17.51 -51.89
N THR A 172 34.73 17.25 -52.63
CA THR A 172 35.18 18.07 -53.77
C THR A 172 35.43 17.20 -54.99
N LEU A 173 35.34 17.76 -56.19
CA LEU A 173 35.60 17.00 -57.42
C LEU A 173 37.09 16.63 -57.50
N ASN A 174 37.39 15.35 -57.71
CA ASN A 174 38.78 14.93 -57.95
C ASN A 174 39.16 15.22 -59.41
N GLY A 175 40.41 15.62 -59.66
CA GLY A 175 40.92 15.90 -61.01
C GLY A 175 40.87 14.72 -62.01
N LYS A 176 40.58 13.50 -61.53
CA LYS A 176 40.29 12.32 -62.37
C LYS A 176 38.89 12.34 -62.99
N THR A 177 37.97 13.18 -62.50
CA THR A 177 36.65 13.37 -63.11
C THR A 177 36.77 14.34 -64.28
N LYS A 178 36.43 13.88 -65.49
CA LYS A 178 36.41 14.74 -66.67
C LYS A 178 35.19 15.66 -66.65
N THR A 179 35.40 16.93 -66.96
CA THR A 179 34.37 17.96 -67.07
C THR A 179 34.51 18.68 -68.41
N PRO A 180 33.44 18.83 -69.21
CA PRO A 180 32.05 18.43 -68.94
C PRO A 180 31.87 16.90 -68.87
N ILE A 181 30.82 16.47 -68.15
CA ILE A 181 30.51 15.05 -67.96
C ILE A 181 30.01 14.48 -69.29
N GLU A 182 30.66 13.43 -69.76
CA GLU A 182 30.24 12.65 -70.94
C GLU A 182 29.54 11.36 -70.50
N GLU A 183 28.51 11.00 -71.24
CA GLU A 183 27.67 9.82 -71.18
C GLU A 183 28.46 8.62 -71.69
N ASP A 184 28.32 7.45 -71.06
CA ASP A 184 28.94 6.24 -71.57
C ASP A 184 28.06 5.60 -72.67
N PRO A 185 28.48 5.63 -73.95
CA PRO A 185 27.68 5.11 -75.06
C PRO A 185 27.54 3.58 -75.03
N MET A 186 28.30 2.88 -74.18
CA MET A 186 28.26 1.42 -74.06
C MET A 186 27.20 0.93 -73.07
N THR A 187 26.44 1.84 -72.44
CA THR A 187 25.44 1.49 -71.42
C THR A 187 24.04 1.99 -71.80
N ASN A 188 23.02 1.16 -71.60
CA ASN A 188 21.61 1.53 -71.82
C ASN A 188 20.99 2.33 -70.65
N LEU A 189 21.81 2.76 -69.69
CA LEU A 189 21.43 3.54 -68.51
C LEU A 189 22.25 4.83 -68.49
N THR A 190 21.73 5.88 -67.85
CA THR A 190 22.45 7.16 -67.67
C THR A 190 23.67 6.95 -66.78
N SER A 191 24.81 6.63 -67.39
CA SER A 191 26.09 6.44 -66.72
C SER A 191 27.18 7.33 -67.32
N VAL A 192 28.17 7.69 -66.51
CA VAL A 192 29.23 8.65 -66.88
C VAL A 192 30.46 7.90 -67.36
N LYS A 193 30.96 8.25 -68.54
CA LYS A 193 32.16 7.69 -69.14
C LYS A 193 33.39 7.94 -68.24
N GLY A 194 34.00 6.86 -67.74
CA GLY A 194 35.12 6.92 -66.79
C GLY A 194 34.72 7.04 -65.30
N GLY A 195 33.44 7.29 -65.01
CA GLY A 195 32.88 7.43 -63.66
C GLY A 195 33.15 8.78 -63.00
N VAL A 196 32.42 9.07 -61.92
CA VAL A 196 32.60 10.29 -61.10
C VAL A 196 33.51 9.98 -59.91
N TRP A 197 34.59 10.73 -59.80
CA TRP A 197 35.60 10.63 -58.75
C TRP A 197 35.55 11.84 -57.83
N LEU A 198 35.45 11.58 -56.53
CA LEU A 198 35.32 12.61 -55.51
C LEU A 198 36.46 12.48 -54.49
N ASN A 199 37.00 13.64 -54.10
CA ASN A 199 37.85 13.78 -52.92
C ASN A 199 36.94 13.93 -51.70
N VAL A 200 37.08 13.03 -50.74
CA VAL A 200 36.27 13.03 -49.52
C VAL A 200 37.19 13.28 -48.32
N ALA A 201 36.91 14.33 -47.55
CA ALA A 201 37.58 14.62 -46.30
C ALA A 201 36.54 14.63 -45.17
N ARG A 202 36.81 13.93 -44.06
CA ARG A 202 35.90 13.93 -42.90
C ARG A 202 35.84 15.34 -42.32
N ILE A 203 34.64 15.85 -42.11
CA ILE A 203 34.47 17.09 -41.35
C ILE A 203 34.65 16.69 -39.89
N GLU A 204 35.76 17.07 -39.27
CA GLU A 204 35.89 17.11 -37.81
C GLU A 204 34.98 18.23 -37.30
N ASN A 205 33.68 17.99 -37.37
CA ASN A 205 32.73 18.76 -36.59
C ASN A 205 32.92 18.32 -35.14
N ASP A 206 32.92 19.29 -34.23
CA ASP A 206 32.87 19.19 -32.77
C ASP A 206 31.61 18.45 -32.27
N VAL A 207 31.28 17.29 -32.86
CA VAL A 207 30.12 16.47 -32.52
C VAL A 207 30.24 15.96 -31.08
N GLU A 208 31.44 15.74 -30.57
CA GLU A 208 31.66 15.47 -29.15
C GLU A 208 31.37 16.70 -28.29
N VAL A 209 31.81 17.90 -28.66
CA VAL A 209 31.56 19.13 -27.87
C VAL A 209 30.07 19.50 -27.88
N VAL A 210 29.39 19.38 -29.01
CA VAL A 210 27.93 19.64 -29.10
C VAL A 210 27.14 18.58 -28.31
N ARG A 211 27.47 17.29 -28.44
CA ARG A 211 26.84 16.24 -27.62
C ARG A 211 27.13 16.41 -26.13
N MET A 212 28.34 16.83 -25.78
CA MET A 212 28.73 17.12 -24.40
C MET A 212 27.96 18.35 -23.87
N ALA A 213 27.79 19.40 -24.68
CA ALA A 213 26.98 20.57 -24.33
C ALA A 213 25.48 20.22 -24.16
N ASP A 214 24.91 19.39 -25.04
CA ASP A 214 23.52 18.91 -24.93
C ASP A 214 23.31 18.03 -23.69
N THR A 215 24.27 17.16 -23.39
CA THR A 215 24.26 16.33 -22.17
C THR A 215 24.35 17.20 -20.93
N ILE A 216 25.24 18.19 -20.91
CA ILE A 216 25.38 19.16 -19.82
C ILE A 216 24.08 19.95 -19.64
N ASN A 217 23.47 20.47 -20.71
CA ASN A 217 22.20 21.20 -20.66
C ASN A 217 21.04 20.32 -20.14
N THR A 218 21.01 19.04 -20.53
CA THR A 218 20.02 18.08 -20.04
C THR A 218 20.20 17.84 -18.55
N ILE A 219 21.45 17.66 -18.08
CA ILE A 219 21.77 17.52 -16.66
C ILE A 219 21.36 18.79 -15.89
N TRP A 220 21.69 19.98 -16.37
CA TRP A 220 21.27 21.24 -15.75
C TRP A 220 19.75 21.41 -15.73
N GLY A 221 19.05 21.01 -16.79
CA GLY A 221 17.60 20.99 -16.84
C GLY A 221 16.99 20.07 -15.78
N LEU A 222 17.50 18.85 -15.66
CA LEU A 222 17.09 17.89 -14.62
C LEU A 222 17.41 18.41 -13.21
N LEU A 223 18.59 19.00 -13.00
CA LEU A 223 18.98 19.61 -11.72
C LEU A 223 18.09 20.79 -11.35
N THR A 224 17.71 21.63 -12.31
CA THR A 224 16.82 22.78 -12.10
C THR A 224 15.42 22.32 -11.72
N ILE A 225 14.89 21.30 -12.42
CA ILE A 225 13.61 20.67 -12.08
C ILE A 225 13.68 20.05 -10.67
N PHE A 226 14.74 19.32 -10.37
CA PHE A 226 14.96 18.72 -9.06
C PHE A 226 15.03 19.79 -7.95
N LEU A 227 15.79 20.86 -8.16
CA LEU A 227 15.89 21.97 -7.21
C LEU A 227 14.54 22.67 -7.03
N GLY A 228 13.80 22.90 -8.12
CA GLY A 228 12.45 23.46 -8.08
C GLY A 228 11.48 22.58 -7.27
N ILE A 229 11.55 21.27 -7.44
CA ILE A 229 10.77 20.29 -6.65
C ILE A 229 11.19 20.36 -5.18
N CYS A 230 12.49 20.38 -4.86
CA CYS A 230 12.98 20.50 -3.49
C CYS A 230 12.50 21.79 -2.82
N ILE A 231 12.60 22.93 -3.50
CA ILE A 231 12.11 24.23 -2.99
C ILE A 231 10.60 24.16 -2.75
N TYR A 232 9.83 23.61 -3.69
CA TYR A 232 8.39 23.45 -3.53
C TYR A 232 8.04 22.55 -2.33
N ILE A 233 8.73 21.44 -2.16
CA ILE A 233 8.57 20.53 -1.01
C ILE A 233 8.87 21.26 0.30
N LEU A 234 9.99 21.97 0.38
CA LEU A 234 10.37 22.74 1.57
C LEU A 234 9.35 23.85 1.88
N TRP A 235 8.88 24.57 0.87
CA TRP A 235 7.82 25.57 1.01
C TRP A 235 6.51 24.94 1.50
N PHE A 236 6.12 23.79 0.95
CA PHE A 236 4.93 23.04 1.34
C PHE A 236 4.99 22.61 2.81
N PHE A 237 6.11 22.03 3.24
CA PHE A 237 6.30 21.63 4.64
C PHE A 237 6.29 22.86 5.57
N ARG A 238 7.02 23.92 5.21
CA ARG A 238 7.04 25.17 6.00
C ARG A 238 5.65 25.79 6.14
N LYS A 239 4.87 25.80 5.07
CA LYS A 239 3.48 26.29 5.09
C LYS A 239 2.59 25.40 5.97
N SER A 240 2.73 24.08 5.87
CA SER A 240 1.92 23.12 6.65
C SER A 240 2.25 23.19 8.15
N PHE A 241 3.52 23.32 8.50
CA PHE A 241 4.00 23.42 9.89
C PHE A 241 3.67 24.74 10.59
N ASN A 242 3.13 25.72 9.88
CA ASN A 242 2.60 26.95 10.49
C ASN A 242 1.12 26.84 10.89
N TYR A 243 0.46 25.69 10.66
CA TYR A 243 -0.97 25.51 10.95
C TYR A 243 -1.38 25.88 12.38
N TRP A 244 -0.71 25.33 13.39
CA TRP A 244 -1.01 25.59 14.81
C TRP A 244 -0.57 26.99 15.23
N LYS A 245 0.59 27.43 14.75
CA LYS A 245 1.12 28.77 14.99
C LYS A 245 0.17 29.88 14.54
N HIS A 246 -0.42 29.78 13.35
CA HIS A 246 -1.38 30.77 12.85
C HIS A 246 -2.70 30.79 13.65
N ARG A 247 -3.00 29.73 14.38
CA ARG A 247 -4.21 29.59 15.21
C ARG A 247 -3.98 29.92 16.68
N GLY A 248 -2.75 30.31 17.05
CA GLY A 248 -2.40 30.64 18.43
C GLY A 248 -2.52 29.46 19.39
N VAL A 249 -2.32 28.23 18.91
CA VAL A 249 -2.36 27.01 19.73
C VAL A 249 -0.93 26.54 19.98
N ASP A 250 -0.60 26.21 21.23
CA ASP A 250 0.69 25.61 21.58
C ASP A 250 0.89 24.28 20.83
N PHE A 251 2.10 24.04 20.34
CA PHE A 251 2.40 22.83 19.58
C PHE A 251 3.83 22.33 19.80
N LEU A 252 4.06 21.09 19.40
CA LEU A 252 5.38 20.47 19.41
C LEU A 252 6.10 20.80 18.09
N GLU A 253 7.32 21.37 18.19
CA GLU A 253 8.08 21.81 17.02
C GLU A 253 8.36 20.65 16.05
N PRO A 254 7.88 20.72 14.79
CA PRO A 254 7.99 19.62 13.83
C PRO A 254 9.32 19.59 13.10
N THR A 255 9.71 18.41 12.63
CA THR A 255 10.91 18.19 11.80
C THR A 255 10.53 17.69 10.40
N ILE A 256 11.28 18.10 9.37
CA ILE A 256 11.04 17.62 8.00
C ILE A 256 11.71 16.25 7.82
N PRO A 257 11.07 15.26 7.19
CA PRO A 257 9.70 15.26 6.65
C PRO A 257 8.63 14.69 7.60
N PHE A 258 9.02 14.12 8.74
CA PHE A 258 8.15 13.28 9.57
C PHE A 258 7.26 14.04 10.57
N GLY A 259 7.34 15.37 10.61
CA GLY A 259 6.72 16.17 11.66
C GLY A 259 7.34 15.82 13.01
N ASN A 260 6.51 15.41 13.96
CA ASN A 260 6.95 14.93 15.28
C ASN A 260 7.10 13.41 15.33
N ALA A 261 6.84 12.68 14.23
CA ALA A 261 6.79 11.22 14.21
C ALA A 261 8.10 10.52 13.79
N ALA A 262 9.24 11.22 13.76
CA ALA A 262 10.51 10.67 13.26
C ALA A 262 10.93 9.38 13.99
N ASP A 263 10.81 9.36 15.32
CA ASP A 263 11.22 8.21 16.15
C ASP A 263 10.38 6.96 15.87
N LEU A 264 9.11 7.11 15.47
CA LEU A 264 8.26 6.00 15.05
C LEU A 264 8.79 5.33 13.78
N TYR A 265 9.17 6.12 12.76
CA TYR A 265 9.73 5.59 11.50
C TYR A 265 11.15 5.05 11.67
N MET A 266 11.90 5.59 12.63
CA MET A 266 13.20 5.05 13.04
C MET A 266 13.10 3.83 13.97
N LYS A 267 11.87 3.36 14.29
CA LYS A 267 11.60 2.23 15.19
C LYS A 267 12.18 2.40 16.60
N ARG A 268 12.28 3.64 17.06
CA ARG A 268 12.76 3.99 18.41
C ARG A 268 11.64 4.00 19.44
N CYS A 269 10.40 4.17 18.99
CA CYS A 269 9.21 4.09 19.82
C CYS A 269 8.05 3.43 19.07
N THR A 270 7.07 2.96 19.82
CA THR A 270 5.75 2.55 19.32
C THR A 270 4.87 3.75 19.01
N PHE A 271 3.76 3.49 18.32
CA PHE A 271 2.73 4.50 18.09
C PHE A 271 2.10 4.99 19.40
N GLY A 272 1.90 4.11 20.39
CA GLY A 272 1.41 4.49 21.72
C GLY A 272 2.37 5.42 22.47
N GLU A 273 3.65 5.06 22.51
CA GLU A 273 4.70 5.87 23.15
C GLU A 273 4.84 7.24 22.50
N LEU A 274 4.71 7.33 21.17
CA LEU A 274 4.78 8.61 20.45
C LEU A 274 3.75 9.63 20.99
N PHE A 275 2.48 9.23 21.04
CA PHE A 275 1.42 10.11 21.52
C PHE A 275 1.42 10.28 23.04
N SER A 276 1.89 9.29 23.79
CA SER A 276 2.20 9.42 25.22
C SER A 276 3.21 10.55 25.45
N ASN A 277 4.29 10.56 24.68
CA ASN A 277 5.33 11.60 24.77
C ASN A 277 4.77 12.98 24.38
N PHE A 278 3.90 13.05 23.38
CA PHE A 278 3.27 14.33 23.01
C PHE A 278 2.44 14.91 24.15
N TYR A 279 1.63 14.07 24.79
CA TYR A 279 0.83 14.47 25.96
C TYR A 279 1.70 14.95 27.11
N LEU A 280 2.70 14.15 27.50
CA LEU A 280 3.56 14.47 28.64
C LEU A 280 4.33 15.78 28.39
N GLN A 281 4.88 15.99 27.20
CA GLN A 281 5.59 17.23 26.85
C GLN A 281 4.66 18.46 26.87
N LEU A 282 3.43 18.34 26.37
CA LEU A 282 2.46 19.44 26.44
C LEU A 282 2.05 19.72 27.89
N LYS A 283 1.88 18.67 28.69
CA LYS A 283 1.53 18.78 30.10
C LYS A 283 2.63 19.42 30.94
N GLU A 284 3.89 19.04 30.72
CA GLU A 284 5.07 19.65 31.37
C GLU A 284 5.17 21.16 31.08
N ARG A 285 4.71 21.60 29.90
CA ARG A 285 4.63 23.03 29.53
C ARG A 285 3.44 23.75 30.15
N GLY A 286 2.58 23.06 30.91
CA GLY A 286 1.35 23.60 31.48
C GLY A 286 0.21 23.79 30.47
N CYS A 287 0.30 23.19 29.27
CA CYS A 287 -0.72 23.33 28.24
C CYS A 287 -1.92 22.41 28.55
N LYS A 288 -3.14 22.94 28.47
CA LYS A 288 -4.39 22.16 28.59
C LYS A 288 -4.73 21.37 27.33
N HIS A 289 -4.19 21.78 26.20
CA HIS A 289 -4.29 21.09 24.93
C HIS A 289 -3.16 21.61 24.03
N GLY A 290 -2.91 20.92 22.92
CA GLY A 290 -1.94 21.39 21.96
C GLY A 290 -2.02 20.68 20.61
N GLY A 291 -1.14 21.10 19.72
CA GLY A 291 -0.96 20.54 18.40
C GLY A 291 0.31 19.69 18.29
N ALA A 292 0.24 18.68 17.45
CA ALA A 292 1.43 18.02 16.91
C ALA A 292 1.24 17.80 15.41
N TYR A 293 2.25 17.23 14.77
CA TYR A 293 2.29 16.95 13.35
C TYR A 293 2.67 15.49 13.11
N PHE A 294 1.83 14.80 12.35
CA PHE A 294 2.15 13.48 11.80
C PHE A 294 2.47 13.66 10.32
N PHE A 295 3.77 13.66 9.97
CA PHE A 295 4.27 14.30 8.74
C PHE A 295 3.74 15.73 8.62
N TRP A 296 3.15 16.13 7.50
CA TRP A 296 2.60 17.47 7.30
C TRP A 296 1.18 17.66 7.86
N LYS A 297 0.51 16.60 8.33
CA LYS A 297 -0.87 16.71 8.84
C LYS A 297 -0.90 17.14 10.31
N PRO A 298 -1.66 18.19 10.65
CA PRO A 298 -1.86 18.57 12.05
C PRO A 298 -2.75 17.53 12.76
N VAL A 299 -2.40 17.22 14.02
CA VAL A 299 -3.17 16.37 14.92
C VAL A 299 -3.37 17.10 16.25
N TYR A 300 -4.58 17.03 16.80
CA TYR A 300 -4.94 17.71 18.04
C TYR A 300 -4.77 16.77 19.24
N ILE A 301 -4.08 17.25 20.28
CA ILE A 301 -3.76 16.50 21.49
C ILE A 301 -4.46 17.18 22.68
N PRO A 302 -5.58 16.63 23.18
CA PRO A 302 -6.17 17.11 24.43
C PRO A 302 -5.35 16.61 25.63
N VAL A 303 -5.11 17.49 26.61
CA VAL A 303 -4.35 17.18 27.84
C VAL A 303 -5.23 17.24 29.08
N ASP A 304 -6.08 18.28 29.15
CA ASP A 304 -6.97 18.56 30.27
C ASP A 304 -8.11 17.53 30.38
N PRO A 305 -8.35 16.97 31.58
CA PRO A 305 -9.40 15.97 31.80
C PRO A 305 -10.81 16.39 31.38
N ASP A 306 -11.18 17.66 31.52
CA ASP A 306 -12.51 18.15 31.18
C ASP A 306 -12.70 18.25 29.66
N ILE A 307 -11.65 18.64 28.93
CA ILE A 307 -11.64 18.62 27.46
C ILE A 307 -11.80 17.17 26.98
N ILE A 308 -11.03 16.23 27.54
CA ILE A 308 -11.10 14.81 27.17
C ILE A 308 -12.50 14.24 27.47
N LYS A 309 -13.06 14.53 28.65
CA LYS A 309 -14.40 14.10 29.05
C LYS A 309 -15.47 14.61 28.08
N LYS A 310 -15.38 15.88 27.68
CA LYS A 310 -16.32 16.47 26.70
C LYS A 310 -16.22 15.79 25.34
N ILE A 311 -15.02 15.58 24.81
CA ILE A 311 -14.81 14.91 23.52
C ILE A 311 -15.34 13.47 23.52
N LEU A 312 -15.12 12.73 24.62
CA LEU A 312 -15.54 11.32 24.70
C LEU A 312 -17.05 11.15 24.98
N ILE A 313 -17.65 12.06 25.74
CA ILE A 313 -18.98 11.85 26.34
C ILE A 313 -19.94 12.98 25.97
N SER A 314 -19.72 14.19 26.46
CA SER A 314 -20.72 15.27 26.41
C SER A 314 -20.96 15.81 25.00
N ASP A 315 -19.90 16.00 24.24
CA ASP A 315 -19.91 16.58 22.90
C ASP A 315 -19.67 15.51 21.82
N PHE A 316 -20.03 14.25 22.14
CA PHE A 316 -19.79 13.08 21.30
C PHE A 316 -20.29 13.22 19.86
N GLU A 317 -21.37 13.97 19.63
CA GLU A 317 -21.95 14.19 18.30
C GLU A 317 -20.97 14.89 17.34
N ASN A 318 -19.98 15.62 17.86
CA ASN A 318 -18.89 16.20 17.06
C ASN A 318 -17.75 15.20 16.79
N PHE A 319 -17.69 14.09 17.52
CA PHE A 319 -16.59 13.12 17.51
C PHE A 319 -17.04 11.64 17.43
N PRO A 320 -18.07 11.26 16.64
CA PRO A 320 -18.60 9.89 16.68
C PRO A 320 -17.73 8.87 15.94
N ASN A 321 -16.76 9.33 15.13
CA ASN A 321 -15.96 8.49 14.23
C ASN A 321 -14.50 8.42 14.70
N HIS A 322 -13.82 7.32 14.40
CA HIS A 322 -12.39 7.16 14.66
C HIS A 322 -11.48 7.73 13.56
N GLY A 323 -12.02 7.97 12.34
CA GLY A 323 -11.24 8.46 11.20
C GLY A 323 -10.34 7.41 10.53
N LEU A 324 -10.72 6.13 10.63
CA LEU A 324 -9.97 4.99 10.06
C LEU A 324 -10.47 4.61 8.66
N TYR A 325 -9.69 3.80 7.94
CA TYR A 325 -10.04 3.38 6.58
C TYR A 325 -11.19 2.38 6.55
N ILE A 326 -12.15 2.61 5.65
CA ILE A 326 -13.27 1.71 5.39
C ILE A 326 -13.56 1.69 3.89
N SER A 327 -13.68 0.50 3.34
CA SER A 327 -14.09 0.28 1.96
C SER A 327 -14.86 -1.02 1.83
N GLU A 328 -16.16 -1.00 2.12
CA GLU A 328 -17.03 -2.19 2.08
C GLU A 328 -17.06 -2.88 0.71
N LYS A 329 -16.85 -2.13 -0.38
CA LYS A 329 -16.83 -2.67 -1.75
C LYS A 329 -15.51 -3.38 -2.08
N ASN A 330 -14.37 -2.70 -1.90
CA ASN A 330 -13.06 -3.24 -2.31
C ASN A 330 -12.35 -4.03 -1.20
N ASP A 331 -12.76 -3.85 0.05
CA ASP A 331 -12.19 -4.43 1.26
C ASP A 331 -13.31 -4.72 2.30
N PRO A 332 -14.23 -5.66 2.02
CA PRO A 332 -15.44 -5.91 2.80
C PRO A 332 -15.22 -5.99 4.32
N LEU A 333 -14.14 -6.66 4.74
CA LEU A 333 -13.86 -6.89 6.15
C LEU A 333 -13.40 -5.63 6.91
N SER A 334 -13.08 -4.54 6.21
CA SER A 334 -12.78 -3.23 6.84
C SER A 334 -14.02 -2.54 7.44
N GLY A 335 -15.23 -2.91 7.00
CA GLY A 335 -16.51 -2.32 7.42
C GLY A 335 -17.07 -2.86 8.73
N HIS A 336 -16.23 -3.10 9.74
CA HIS A 336 -16.65 -3.64 11.03
C HIS A 336 -16.98 -2.55 12.07
N ILE A 337 -17.75 -2.85 13.13
CA ILE A 337 -18.28 -1.88 14.11
C ILE A 337 -17.23 -0.90 14.66
N PHE A 338 -15.98 -1.35 14.84
CA PHE A 338 -14.91 -0.47 15.31
C PHE A 338 -14.61 0.68 14.32
N ASN A 339 -14.68 0.44 13.01
CA ASN A 339 -14.42 1.44 11.99
C ASN A 339 -15.70 2.12 11.49
N MET A 340 -16.85 1.43 11.47
CA MET A 340 -18.14 1.97 10.98
C MET A 340 -18.39 3.40 11.45
N GLU A 341 -19.06 4.20 10.61
CA GLU A 341 -19.28 5.63 10.85
C GLU A 341 -20.76 6.00 10.77
N GLY A 342 -21.10 7.16 11.36
CA GLY A 342 -22.41 7.80 11.21
C GLY A 342 -23.61 6.94 11.65
N ALA A 343 -24.73 7.10 10.94
CA ALA A 343 -25.99 6.43 11.27
C ALA A 343 -25.88 4.90 11.24
N LYS A 344 -25.11 4.34 10.29
CA LYS A 344 -24.88 2.89 10.19
C LYS A 344 -24.24 2.33 11.46
N TRP A 345 -23.19 3.00 11.96
CA TRP A 345 -22.59 2.64 13.24
C TRP A 345 -23.59 2.77 14.39
N ARG A 346 -24.33 3.89 14.48
CA ARG A 346 -25.28 4.15 15.57
C ARG A 346 -26.35 3.06 15.65
N ASN A 347 -26.96 2.71 14.51
CA ASN A 347 -27.99 1.68 14.38
C ASN A 347 -27.45 0.31 14.80
N PHE A 348 -26.30 -0.10 14.26
CA PHE A 348 -25.70 -1.38 14.58
C PHE A 348 -25.28 -1.45 16.06
N ARG A 349 -24.63 -0.40 16.57
CA ARG A 349 -24.13 -0.30 17.95
C ARG A 349 -25.26 -0.42 18.97
N ALA A 350 -26.41 0.19 18.71
CA ALA A 350 -27.57 0.14 19.61
C ALA A 350 -28.08 -1.29 19.87
N LYS A 351 -27.89 -2.21 18.91
CA LYS A 351 -28.35 -3.61 19.01
C LYS A 351 -27.37 -4.51 19.76
N MET A 352 -26.10 -4.13 19.85
CA MET A 352 -25.06 -5.00 20.43
C MET A 352 -25.17 -5.28 21.93
N PRO A 353 -25.61 -4.35 22.80
CA PRO A 353 -25.75 -4.63 24.23
C PRO A 353 -26.62 -5.84 24.56
N ALA A 354 -27.61 -6.16 23.71
CA ALA A 354 -28.46 -7.35 23.86
C ALA A 354 -27.69 -8.69 23.78
N ASN A 355 -26.44 -8.68 23.32
CA ASN A 355 -25.55 -9.84 23.32
C ASN A 355 -24.78 -10.05 24.62
N PHE A 356 -24.72 -9.04 25.49
CA PHE A 356 -23.93 -9.04 26.71
C PHE A 356 -24.79 -8.76 27.96
N THR A 357 -26.07 -9.17 27.92
CA THR A 357 -26.97 -9.12 29.08
C THR A 357 -26.46 -10.05 30.19
N THR A 358 -26.84 -9.79 31.44
CA THR A 358 -26.41 -10.64 32.57
C THR A 358 -26.79 -12.11 32.38
N ALA A 359 -27.97 -12.40 31.80
CA ALA A 359 -28.38 -13.76 31.49
C ALA A 359 -27.48 -14.43 30.44
N LYS A 360 -27.13 -13.73 29.35
CA LYS A 360 -26.18 -14.24 28.34
C LYS A 360 -24.78 -14.41 28.92
N MET A 361 -24.31 -13.45 29.74
CA MET A 361 -23.02 -13.54 30.43
C MET A 361 -22.94 -14.76 31.35
N ARG A 362 -24.00 -15.09 32.10
CA ARG A 362 -24.04 -16.32 32.93
C ARG A 362 -24.02 -17.59 32.08
N LYS A 363 -24.69 -17.61 30.93
CA LYS A 363 -24.59 -18.76 29.99
C LYS A 363 -23.18 -18.92 29.42
N MET A 364 -22.56 -17.81 29.01
CA MET A 364 -21.18 -17.81 28.51
C MET A 364 -20.19 -18.23 29.61
N PHE A 365 -20.42 -17.82 30.87
CA PHE A 365 -19.61 -18.24 32.01
C PHE A 365 -19.52 -19.77 32.13
N LEU A 366 -20.62 -20.50 31.96
CA LEU A 366 -20.60 -21.97 32.02
C LEU A 366 -19.70 -22.59 30.94
N ILE A 367 -19.68 -21.99 29.75
CA ILE A 367 -18.79 -22.41 28.66
C ILE A 367 -17.33 -22.09 29.02
N MET A 368 -17.07 -20.89 29.51
CA MET A 368 -15.73 -20.46 29.92
C MET A 368 -15.18 -21.32 31.07
N GLU A 369 -16.00 -21.63 32.08
CA GLU A 369 -15.64 -22.49 33.22
C GLU A 369 -15.20 -23.87 32.73
N ARG A 370 -15.94 -24.47 31.80
CA ARG A 370 -15.53 -25.74 31.16
C ARG A 370 -14.16 -25.63 30.47
N LEU A 371 -13.91 -24.53 29.75
CA LEU A 371 -12.64 -24.28 29.08
C LEU A 371 -11.50 -24.00 30.07
N THR A 372 -11.77 -23.39 31.22
CA THR A 372 -10.75 -23.18 32.27
C THR A 372 -10.27 -24.49 32.86
N LYS A 373 -11.14 -25.50 33.00
CA LYS A 373 -10.73 -26.85 33.41
C LYS A 373 -9.75 -27.47 32.41
N GLN A 374 -9.96 -27.23 31.11
CA GLN A 374 -9.07 -27.68 30.06
C GLN A 374 -7.75 -26.93 30.07
N PHE A 375 -7.80 -25.61 30.24
CA PHE A 375 -6.63 -24.77 30.40
C PHE A 375 -5.77 -25.23 31.60
N ASN A 376 -6.40 -25.49 32.75
CA ASN A 376 -5.71 -26.00 33.94
C ASN A 376 -5.04 -27.36 33.69
N ARG A 377 -5.65 -28.27 32.93
CA ARG A 377 -5.04 -29.55 32.56
C ARG A 377 -3.77 -29.36 31.72
N ASN A 378 -3.78 -28.42 30.77
CA ASN A 378 -2.60 -28.09 29.97
C ASN A 378 -1.48 -27.50 30.84
N LEU A 379 -1.82 -26.53 31.70
CA LEU A 379 -0.88 -25.90 32.63
C LEU A 379 -0.29 -26.92 33.62
N LYS A 380 -1.07 -27.91 34.05
CA LYS A 380 -0.60 -29.01 34.90
C LYS A 380 0.49 -29.82 34.20
N GLY A 381 0.28 -30.20 32.93
CA GLY A 381 1.30 -30.90 32.15
C GLY A 381 2.59 -30.08 31.98
N LEU A 382 2.47 -28.77 31.75
CA LEU A 382 3.62 -27.87 31.67
C LEU A 382 4.37 -27.75 33.02
N ALA A 383 3.64 -27.61 34.13
CA ALA A 383 4.23 -27.55 35.45
C ALA A 383 4.95 -28.86 35.84
N GLU A 384 4.37 -30.01 35.51
CA GLU A 384 4.97 -31.34 35.76
C GLU A 384 6.22 -31.57 34.89
N SER A 385 6.26 -31.00 33.68
CA SER A 385 7.44 -31.07 32.81
C SER A 385 8.62 -30.23 33.31
N GLY A 386 8.36 -29.20 34.14
CA GLY A 386 9.35 -28.22 34.56
C GLY A 386 9.85 -27.28 33.45
N VAL A 387 9.37 -27.44 32.22
CA VAL A 387 9.82 -26.67 31.06
C VAL A 387 9.18 -25.28 31.05
N ALA A 388 10.01 -24.25 30.87
CA ALA A 388 9.54 -22.89 30.67
C ALA A 388 8.80 -22.75 29.33
N PHE A 389 7.67 -22.03 29.34
CA PHE A 389 6.82 -21.82 28.16
C PHE A 389 6.44 -20.34 27.99
N ASP A 390 6.03 -19.97 26.79
CA ASP A 390 5.54 -18.62 26.48
C ASP A 390 4.09 -18.47 26.97
N ILE A 391 3.88 -17.63 27.99
CA ILE A 391 2.55 -17.42 28.56
C ILE A 391 1.59 -16.75 27.57
N LYS A 392 2.11 -15.93 26.64
CA LYS A 392 1.27 -15.27 25.64
C LYS A 392 0.68 -16.29 24.68
N ASN A 393 1.43 -17.31 24.25
CA ASN A 393 0.91 -18.40 23.42
C ASN A 393 -0.24 -19.16 24.12
N GLU A 394 -0.07 -19.54 25.39
CA GLU A 394 -1.07 -20.32 26.13
C GLU A 394 -2.35 -19.52 26.40
N THR A 395 -2.21 -18.25 26.81
CA THR A 395 -3.36 -17.35 27.02
C THR A 395 -4.08 -17.00 25.72
N THR A 396 -3.35 -16.90 24.60
CA THR A 396 -3.94 -16.71 23.26
C THR A 396 -4.79 -17.91 22.88
N ARG A 397 -4.28 -19.14 23.06
CA ARG A 397 -5.06 -20.38 22.79
C ARG A 397 -6.32 -20.46 23.64
N PHE A 398 -6.19 -20.19 24.95
CA PHE A 398 -7.34 -20.16 25.86
C PHE A 398 -8.42 -19.17 25.41
N THR A 399 -8.04 -17.93 25.15
CA THR A 399 -8.98 -16.86 24.77
C THR A 399 -9.55 -17.07 23.36
N THR A 400 -8.80 -17.66 22.43
CA THR A 400 -9.30 -18.10 21.11
C THR A 400 -10.40 -19.16 21.28
N ASP A 401 -10.18 -20.19 22.08
CA ASP A 401 -11.22 -21.22 22.32
C ASP A 401 -12.44 -20.66 23.06
N VAL A 402 -12.25 -19.67 23.94
CA VAL A 402 -13.36 -18.97 24.60
C VAL A 402 -14.21 -18.17 23.61
N ILE A 403 -13.60 -17.35 22.75
CA ILE A 403 -14.37 -16.51 21.83
C ILE A 403 -15.07 -17.35 20.74
N THR A 404 -14.44 -18.41 20.24
CA THR A 404 -15.07 -19.31 19.25
C THR A 404 -16.24 -20.06 19.88
N ALA A 405 -16.09 -20.60 21.09
CA ALA A 405 -17.17 -21.32 21.75
C ALA A 405 -18.34 -20.40 22.11
N CYS A 406 -18.08 -19.19 22.60
CA CYS A 406 -19.12 -18.27 23.07
C CYS A 406 -19.79 -17.43 21.97
N ALA A 407 -19.02 -16.93 20.98
CA ALA A 407 -19.56 -16.04 19.95
C ALA A 407 -19.92 -16.77 18.65
N PHE A 408 -19.13 -17.80 18.29
CA PHE A 408 -19.28 -18.57 17.05
C PHE A 408 -20.04 -19.88 17.26
N GLY A 409 -20.19 -20.32 18.52
CA GLY A 409 -20.80 -21.60 18.85
C GLY A 409 -20.03 -22.79 18.25
N THR A 410 -18.70 -22.66 18.10
CA THR A 410 -17.83 -23.70 17.53
C THR A 410 -16.67 -24.02 18.47
N GLU A 411 -16.17 -25.25 18.44
CA GLU A 411 -15.02 -25.66 19.25
C GLU A 411 -13.75 -25.64 18.39
N SER A 412 -12.94 -24.60 18.53
CA SER A 412 -11.68 -24.47 17.79
C SER A 412 -10.56 -25.39 18.32
N ASN A 413 -10.61 -25.81 19.59
CA ASN A 413 -9.66 -26.75 20.20
C ASN A 413 -8.17 -26.34 20.01
N THR A 414 -7.89 -25.04 19.98
CA THR A 414 -6.55 -24.47 19.81
C THR A 414 -5.66 -24.75 21.02
N MET A 415 -6.24 -24.92 22.21
CA MET A 415 -5.53 -25.42 23.38
C MET A 415 -5.01 -26.85 23.21
N GLN A 416 -5.49 -27.63 22.23
CA GLN A 416 -4.99 -28.97 21.90
C GLN A 416 -4.12 -28.98 20.64
N ASN A 417 -3.60 -27.80 20.26
CA ASN A 417 -2.81 -27.61 19.04
C ASN A 417 -3.56 -28.02 17.76
N LYS A 418 -4.89 -27.93 17.77
CA LYS A 418 -5.72 -28.05 16.56
C LYS A 418 -5.99 -26.65 16.00
N ASN A 419 -6.24 -26.57 14.69
CA ASN A 419 -6.62 -25.31 14.03
C ASN A 419 -5.61 -24.15 14.19
N GLU A 420 -4.32 -24.44 14.08
CA GLU A 420 -3.24 -23.43 14.09
C GLU A 420 -3.43 -22.33 13.03
N GLU A 421 -4.10 -22.65 11.92
CA GLU A 421 -4.45 -21.68 10.87
C GLU A 421 -5.33 -20.55 11.41
N LEU A 422 -6.29 -20.85 12.29
CA LEU A 422 -7.16 -19.84 12.91
C LEU A 422 -6.35 -18.86 13.77
N LEU A 423 -5.37 -19.37 14.53
CA LEU A 423 -4.46 -18.54 15.33
C LEU A 423 -3.57 -17.69 14.43
N LYS A 424 -3.04 -18.26 13.35
CA LYS A 424 -2.20 -17.56 12.37
C LYS A 424 -2.97 -16.42 11.70
N GLU A 425 -4.14 -16.70 11.14
CA GLU A 425 -4.97 -15.69 10.48
C GLU A 425 -5.48 -14.64 11.48
N GLY A 426 -5.83 -15.06 12.70
CA GLY A 426 -6.17 -14.17 13.79
C GLY A 426 -5.07 -13.16 14.13
N ARG A 427 -3.82 -13.62 14.29
CA ARG A 427 -2.67 -12.74 14.51
C ARG A 427 -2.41 -11.83 13.30
N TYR A 428 -2.56 -12.37 12.09
CA TYR A 428 -2.31 -11.64 10.86
C TYR A 428 -3.25 -10.45 10.65
N PHE A 429 -4.46 -10.49 11.23
CA PHE A 429 -5.33 -9.31 11.35
C PHE A 429 -4.56 -8.16 12.01
N PHE A 430 -4.04 -8.33 13.23
CA PHE A 430 -3.36 -7.26 13.95
C PHE A 430 -2.04 -6.84 13.32
N ASP A 431 -1.27 -7.79 12.79
CA ASP A 431 0.02 -7.49 12.17
C ASP A 431 -0.14 -6.68 10.86
N TYR A 432 -1.22 -6.91 10.10
CA TYR A 432 -1.42 -6.34 8.77
C TYR A 432 -2.41 -5.18 8.71
N GLN A 433 -3.50 -5.20 9.53
CA GLN A 433 -4.36 -4.02 9.72
C GLN A 433 -3.50 -2.82 10.13
N TRP A 434 -2.44 -3.07 10.91
CA TRP A 434 -1.66 -2.02 11.53
C TRP A 434 -0.23 -1.86 11.00
N ASN A 435 -0.01 -2.29 9.75
CA ASN A 435 1.23 -2.00 9.05
C ASN A 435 1.47 -0.47 9.00
N LEU A 436 2.59 -0.03 9.58
CA LEU A 436 2.93 1.38 9.73
C LEU A 436 2.75 2.17 8.43
N TYR A 437 3.25 1.66 7.29
CA TYR A 437 3.20 2.36 6.01
C TYR A 437 1.78 2.46 5.44
N LYS A 438 0.97 1.40 5.60
CA LYS A 438 -0.44 1.44 5.17
C LYS A 438 -1.26 2.39 6.02
N ASN A 439 -1.08 2.37 7.34
CA ASN A 439 -1.73 3.32 8.24
C ASN A 439 -1.34 4.75 7.93
N THR A 440 -0.06 4.96 7.61
CA THR A 440 0.45 6.26 7.17
C THR A 440 -0.30 6.73 5.91
N ALA A 441 -0.46 5.85 4.91
CA ALA A 441 -1.22 6.16 3.71
C ALA A 441 -2.69 6.48 4.01
N VAL A 442 -3.33 5.74 4.92
CA VAL A 442 -4.71 6.00 5.37
C VAL A 442 -4.86 7.37 6.03
N MET A 443 -3.89 7.77 6.86
CA MET A 443 -3.91 9.08 7.50
C MET A 443 -3.62 10.22 6.52
N MET A 444 -2.72 10.02 5.57
CA MET A 444 -2.28 11.07 4.64
C MET A 444 -3.20 11.29 3.45
N VAL A 445 -3.62 10.20 2.82
CA VAL A 445 -4.30 10.24 1.53
C VAL A 445 -5.81 10.28 1.77
N PRO A 446 -6.54 11.23 1.15
CA PRO A 446 -7.99 11.26 1.23
C PRO A 446 -8.61 9.89 0.89
N ARG A 447 -9.52 9.42 1.75
CA ARG A 447 -10.15 8.09 1.64
C ARG A 447 -10.71 7.78 0.25
N LYS A 448 -11.31 8.76 -0.42
CA LYS A 448 -11.86 8.62 -1.78
C LYS A 448 -10.79 8.21 -2.81
N ILE A 449 -9.59 8.75 -2.69
CA ILE A 449 -8.46 8.42 -3.57
C ILE A 449 -8.00 6.98 -3.31
N LEU A 450 -7.84 6.60 -2.04
CA LEU A 450 -7.49 5.21 -1.68
C LEU A 450 -8.53 4.20 -2.20
N GLN A 451 -9.82 4.53 -2.08
CA GLN A 451 -10.90 3.69 -2.60
C GLN A 451 -10.88 3.59 -4.14
N MET A 452 -10.58 4.68 -4.84
CA MET A 452 -10.42 4.70 -6.29
C MET A 452 -9.26 3.81 -6.75
N LEU A 453 -8.14 3.83 -6.00
CA LEU A 453 -6.97 2.96 -6.22
C LEU A 453 -7.20 1.50 -5.77
N LYS A 454 -8.41 1.14 -5.35
CA LYS A 454 -8.77 -0.18 -4.81
C LYS A 454 -7.82 -0.60 -3.68
N PHE A 455 -7.39 0.36 -2.86
CA PHE A 455 -6.53 0.12 -1.72
C PHE A 455 -7.18 -0.87 -0.74
N ARG A 456 -6.36 -1.79 -0.21
CA ARG A 456 -6.81 -2.80 0.75
C ARG A 456 -5.93 -2.80 1.97
N ILE A 457 -6.58 -2.58 3.11
CA ILE A 457 -5.97 -2.72 4.41
C ILE A 457 -6.03 -4.19 4.84
N MET A 458 -7.05 -4.98 4.46
CA MET A 458 -7.10 -6.41 4.82
C MET A 458 -6.37 -7.28 3.78
N PRO A 459 -5.60 -8.29 4.22
CA PRO A 459 -5.05 -9.29 3.31
C PRO A 459 -6.15 -10.10 2.63
N LYS A 460 -5.94 -10.49 1.37
CA LYS A 460 -6.87 -11.39 0.66
C LYS A 460 -6.95 -12.79 1.28
N SER A 461 -5.85 -13.29 1.85
CA SER A 461 -5.83 -14.60 2.54
C SER A 461 -6.77 -14.59 3.74
N LEU A 462 -6.65 -13.56 4.58
CA LEU A 462 -7.51 -13.34 5.74
C LEU A 462 -8.97 -13.24 5.34
N GLU A 463 -9.26 -12.48 4.28
CA GLU A 463 -10.62 -12.36 3.74
C GLU A 463 -11.19 -13.71 3.32
N LYS A 464 -10.45 -14.45 2.50
CA LYS A 464 -10.87 -15.76 2.01
C LYS A 464 -11.13 -16.74 3.15
N PHE A 465 -10.23 -16.78 4.13
CA PHE A 465 -10.34 -17.67 5.29
C PHE A 465 -11.56 -17.34 6.15
N PHE A 466 -11.70 -16.09 6.61
CA PHE A 466 -12.78 -15.72 7.50
C PHE A 466 -14.15 -15.74 6.83
N MET A 467 -14.26 -15.27 5.59
CA MET A 467 -15.53 -15.35 4.86
C MET A 467 -15.92 -16.79 4.55
N GLY A 468 -14.94 -17.67 4.27
CA GLY A 468 -15.15 -19.10 4.10
C GLY A 468 -15.69 -19.74 5.38
N MET A 469 -15.03 -19.49 6.52
CA MET A 469 -15.46 -19.98 7.84
C MET A 469 -16.88 -19.48 8.18
N CYS A 470 -17.16 -18.19 7.96
CA CYS A 470 -18.49 -17.62 8.18
C CYS A 470 -19.55 -18.31 7.34
N ARG A 471 -19.24 -18.62 6.07
CA ARG A 471 -20.15 -19.32 5.17
C ARG A 471 -20.45 -20.72 5.67
N THR A 472 -19.43 -21.49 6.03
CA THR A 472 -19.59 -22.83 6.60
C THR A 472 -20.47 -22.82 7.85
N ILE A 473 -20.29 -21.86 8.75
CA ILE A 473 -21.10 -21.74 9.97
C ILE A 473 -22.55 -21.43 9.64
N VAL A 474 -22.80 -20.45 8.76
CA VAL A 474 -24.17 -20.05 8.37
C VAL A 474 -24.88 -21.20 7.67
N ASP A 475 -24.23 -21.85 6.69
CA ASP A 475 -24.81 -22.95 5.93
C ASP A 475 -25.11 -24.15 6.83
N TYR A 476 -24.18 -24.49 7.74
CA TYR A 476 -24.39 -25.56 8.71
C TYR A 476 -25.58 -25.30 9.62
N ARG A 477 -25.71 -24.08 10.16
CA ARG A 477 -26.82 -23.71 11.06
C ARG A 477 -28.15 -23.70 10.33
N LYS A 478 -28.22 -23.13 9.12
CA LYS A 478 -29.44 -23.11 8.31
C LYS A 478 -29.90 -24.51 7.92
N ASN A 479 -28.98 -25.37 7.51
CA ASN A 479 -29.30 -26.74 7.07
C ASN A 479 -29.74 -27.65 8.23
N LYS A 480 -29.38 -27.32 9.47
CA LYS A 480 -29.67 -28.12 10.67
C LYS A 480 -30.70 -27.46 11.60
N ASP A 481 -31.23 -26.30 11.24
CA ASP A 481 -32.14 -25.48 12.05
C ASP A 481 -31.63 -25.26 13.49
N ILE A 482 -30.36 -24.87 13.62
CA ILE A 482 -29.71 -24.67 14.92
C ILE A 482 -29.80 -23.20 15.34
N GLN A 483 -30.39 -22.96 16.52
CA GLN A 483 -30.38 -21.67 17.21
C GLN A 483 -29.74 -21.82 18.60
N ARG A 484 -28.65 -21.10 18.85
CA ARG A 484 -27.88 -21.11 20.11
C ARG A 484 -28.09 -19.86 20.96
N GLY A 485 -28.60 -18.78 20.38
CA GLY A 485 -28.77 -17.47 21.02
C GLY A 485 -27.45 -16.71 21.22
N ASP A 486 -26.42 -17.02 20.43
CA ASP A 486 -25.11 -16.38 20.48
C ASP A 486 -25.02 -15.12 19.57
N ILE A 487 -23.82 -14.55 19.46
CA ILE A 487 -23.56 -13.39 18.60
C ILE A 487 -23.82 -13.74 17.14
N THR A 488 -23.48 -14.95 16.71
CA THR A 488 -23.68 -15.40 15.32
C THR A 488 -25.17 -15.40 14.96
N ASP A 489 -26.04 -15.94 15.81
CA ASP A 489 -27.49 -15.90 15.57
C ASP A 489 -28.06 -14.49 15.57
N SER A 490 -27.50 -13.62 16.41
CA SER A 490 -27.93 -12.23 16.48
C SER A 490 -27.54 -11.48 15.20
N LEU A 491 -26.36 -11.74 14.66
CA LEU A 491 -25.91 -11.17 13.38
C LEU A 491 -26.64 -11.81 12.18
N MET A 492 -26.98 -13.10 12.24
CA MET A 492 -27.77 -13.77 11.21
C MET A 492 -29.17 -13.16 11.10
N ARG A 493 -29.83 -12.87 12.24
CA ARG A 493 -31.10 -12.14 12.25
C ARG A 493 -30.99 -10.76 11.61
N LEU A 494 -29.87 -10.06 11.80
CA LEU A 494 -29.64 -8.77 11.16
C LEU A 494 -29.37 -8.88 9.65
N MET A 495 -29.12 -10.06 9.10
CA MET A 495 -29.08 -10.29 7.65
C MET A 495 -30.47 -10.51 7.04
N GLU A 496 -31.48 -10.77 7.87
CA GLU A 496 -32.85 -10.99 7.42
C GLU A 496 -33.56 -9.64 7.24
N LYS A 497 -34.45 -9.55 6.25
CA LYS A 497 -35.26 -8.34 6.03
C LYS A 497 -36.35 -8.28 7.09
N ASP A 498 -36.18 -7.42 8.08
CA ASP A 498 -37.27 -7.02 8.97
C ASP A 498 -37.88 -5.70 8.48
N GLN A 499 -39.18 -5.73 8.14
CA GLN A 499 -39.92 -4.54 7.71
C GLN A 499 -40.25 -3.59 8.87
N HIS A 500 -40.10 -4.04 10.12
CA HIS A 500 -40.45 -3.28 11.33
C HIS A 500 -39.23 -2.76 12.09
N GLU A 501 -38.01 -3.11 11.68
CA GLU A 501 -36.81 -2.53 12.28
C GLU A 501 -36.50 -1.16 11.66
N HIS A 502 -36.94 -0.11 12.36
CA HIS A 502 -36.58 1.25 12.02
C HIS A 502 -35.13 1.57 12.43
N ASP A 503 -34.51 2.45 11.66
CA ASP A 503 -33.27 3.11 11.99
C ASP A 503 -33.45 4.01 13.23
N PHE A 504 -32.34 4.48 13.79
CA PHE A 504 -32.39 5.30 15.00
C PHE A 504 -33.10 6.65 14.80
N SER A 505 -33.29 7.09 13.54
CA SER A 505 -34.09 8.29 13.26
C SER A 505 -35.61 8.02 13.35
N GLY A 506 -36.01 6.74 13.39
CA GLY A 506 -37.40 6.31 13.31
C GLY A 506 -38.04 6.55 11.95
N LYS A 507 -37.25 6.96 10.94
CA LYS A 507 -37.76 7.41 9.64
C LYS A 507 -37.57 6.38 8.53
N TYR A 508 -36.58 5.50 8.63
CA TYR A 508 -36.26 4.52 7.60
C TYR A 508 -36.14 3.12 8.19
N ALA A 509 -36.36 2.08 7.40
CA ALA A 509 -35.99 0.73 7.82
C ALA A 509 -34.46 0.58 7.82
N MET A 510 -33.89 -0.09 8.81
CA MET A 510 -32.48 -0.44 8.80
C MET A 510 -32.22 -1.42 7.66
N GLU A 511 -31.24 -1.13 6.81
CA GLU A 511 -30.84 -2.09 5.78
C GLU A 511 -30.27 -3.36 6.42
N PRO A 512 -30.69 -4.55 5.95
CA PRO A 512 -30.12 -5.81 6.41
C PRO A 512 -28.64 -5.89 6.09
N LEU A 513 -27.88 -6.54 6.98
CA LEU A 513 -26.48 -6.80 6.76
C LEU A 513 -26.29 -7.71 5.54
N ASN A 514 -25.40 -7.31 4.63
CA ASN A 514 -24.93 -8.23 3.62
C ASN A 514 -23.91 -9.23 4.21
N PHE A 515 -23.63 -10.30 3.47
CA PHE A 515 -22.72 -11.34 3.94
C PHE A 515 -21.29 -10.85 4.23
N GLY A 516 -20.81 -9.85 3.48
CA GLY A 516 -19.52 -9.21 3.73
C GLY A 516 -19.49 -8.45 5.05
N GLU A 517 -20.54 -7.69 5.35
CA GLU A 517 -20.69 -6.96 6.61
C GLU A 517 -20.86 -7.89 7.81
N PHE A 518 -21.65 -8.96 7.66
CA PHE A 518 -21.75 -10.04 8.65
C PHE A 518 -20.37 -10.62 8.95
N SER A 519 -19.61 -10.97 7.91
CA SER A 519 -18.27 -11.54 8.04
C SER A 519 -17.29 -10.55 8.68
N ALA A 520 -17.42 -9.25 8.38
CA ALA A 520 -16.63 -8.18 9.00
C ALA A 520 -16.90 -8.09 10.52
N GLN A 521 -18.16 -8.23 10.95
CA GLN A 521 -18.50 -8.25 12.37
C GLN A 521 -17.95 -9.49 13.06
N MET A 522 -18.11 -10.66 12.43
CA MET A 522 -17.57 -11.91 12.98
C MET A 522 -16.06 -11.81 13.18
N LEU A 523 -15.32 -11.32 12.18
CA LEU A 523 -13.87 -11.10 12.29
C LEU A 523 -13.52 -10.17 13.47
N VAL A 524 -14.16 -9.01 13.60
CA VAL A 524 -13.79 -8.07 14.66
C VAL A 524 -14.14 -8.59 16.05
N PHE A 525 -15.24 -9.34 16.22
CA PHE A 525 -15.57 -9.97 17.49
C PHE A 525 -14.57 -11.05 17.86
N PHE A 526 -14.15 -11.87 16.90
CA PHE A 526 -13.07 -12.83 17.08
C PHE A 526 -11.78 -12.13 17.52
N ALA A 527 -11.31 -11.17 16.69
CA ALA A 527 -10.05 -10.47 16.90
C ALA A 527 -10.00 -9.75 18.25
N ALA A 528 -11.06 -9.00 18.58
CA ALA A 528 -11.16 -8.29 19.85
C ALA A 528 -11.20 -9.25 21.04
N GLY A 529 -11.85 -10.41 20.91
CA GLY A 529 -12.02 -11.39 21.98
C GLY A 529 -10.74 -12.17 22.33
N PHE A 530 -9.92 -12.52 21.35
CA PHE A 530 -8.75 -13.37 21.60
C PHE A 530 -7.48 -12.56 21.94
N GLU A 531 -7.13 -11.53 21.17
CA GLU A 531 -5.82 -10.87 21.31
C GLU A 531 -5.76 -9.96 22.55
N THR A 532 -6.81 -9.18 22.78
CA THR A 532 -6.80 -8.15 23.84
C THR A 532 -6.77 -8.75 25.24
N SER A 533 -7.58 -9.80 25.47
CA SER A 533 -7.68 -10.48 26.75
C SER A 533 -6.44 -11.33 27.01
N SER A 534 -5.88 -12.00 26.00
CA SER A 534 -4.62 -12.74 26.16
C SER A 534 -3.43 -11.82 26.45
N SER A 535 -3.36 -10.63 25.83
CA SER A 535 -2.33 -9.64 26.17
C SER A 535 -2.45 -9.20 27.62
N THR A 536 -3.65 -8.85 28.07
CA THR A 536 -3.91 -8.45 29.46
C THR A 536 -3.54 -9.56 30.44
N GLN A 537 -3.94 -10.80 30.18
CA GLN A 537 -3.57 -11.96 31.00
C GLN A 537 -2.04 -12.15 31.04
N SER A 538 -1.37 -12.07 29.88
CA SER A 538 0.08 -12.28 29.79
C SER A 538 0.89 -11.19 30.54
N PHE A 539 0.45 -9.93 30.48
CA PHE A 539 1.08 -8.83 31.21
C PHE A 539 0.80 -8.88 32.71
N ALA A 540 -0.42 -9.22 33.12
CA ALA A 540 -0.73 -9.44 34.53
C ALA A 540 0.14 -10.58 35.11
N VAL A 541 0.29 -11.69 34.37
CA VAL A 541 1.17 -12.78 34.78
C VAL A 541 2.64 -12.34 34.86
N TYR A 542 3.12 -11.55 33.90
CA TYR A 542 4.47 -10.99 33.94
C TYR A 542 4.73 -10.19 35.22
N GLU A 543 3.81 -9.30 35.60
CA GLU A 543 3.95 -8.50 36.82
C GLU A 543 3.80 -9.33 38.09
N LEU A 544 2.83 -10.24 38.14
CA LEU A 544 2.65 -11.15 39.29
C LEU A 544 3.84 -12.12 39.46
N ALA A 545 4.51 -12.51 38.38
CA ALA A 545 5.69 -13.36 38.45
C ALA A 545 6.90 -12.62 39.05
N ARG A 546 6.99 -11.29 38.81
CA ARG A 546 8.02 -10.41 39.36
C ARG A 546 7.68 -9.90 40.77
N ASN A 547 6.40 -9.81 41.11
CA ASN A 547 5.91 -9.33 42.38
C ASN A 547 5.22 -10.47 43.17
N ARG A 548 6.05 -11.24 43.89
CA ARG A 548 5.62 -12.44 44.63
C ARG A 548 4.63 -12.11 45.76
N GLU A 549 4.74 -10.93 46.37
CA GLU A 549 3.81 -10.46 47.40
C GLU A 549 2.42 -10.22 46.81
N CYS A 550 2.34 -9.51 45.69
CA CYS A 550 1.07 -9.31 44.97
C CYS A 550 0.44 -10.65 44.54
N GLN A 551 1.26 -11.59 44.06
CA GLN A 551 0.78 -12.93 43.70
C GLN A 551 0.21 -13.69 44.90
N ALA A 552 0.86 -13.61 46.07
CA ALA A 552 0.39 -14.24 47.30
C ALA A 552 -0.92 -13.61 47.80
N LYS A 553 -1.00 -12.28 47.83
CA LYS A 553 -2.20 -11.53 48.25
C LYS A 553 -3.40 -11.81 47.34
N LEU A 554 -3.19 -11.86 46.02
CA LEU A 554 -4.23 -12.23 45.07
C LEU A 554 -4.72 -13.67 45.29
N ARG A 555 -3.80 -14.60 45.55
CA ARG A 555 -4.16 -15.99 45.85
C ARG A 555 -4.97 -16.11 47.13
N GLU A 556 -4.61 -15.36 48.17
CA GLU A 556 -5.35 -15.33 49.44
C GLU A 556 -6.79 -14.85 49.23
N GLU A 557 -7.00 -13.76 48.48
CA GLU A 557 -8.35 -13.32 48.11
C GLU A 557 -9.11 -14.40 47.35
N ILE A 558 -8.50 -14.99 46.32
CA ILE A 558 -9.13 -16.02 45.50
C ILE A 558 -9.59 -17.19 46.39
N ASN A 559 -8.73 -17.71 47.27
CA ASN A 559 -9.08 -18.83 48.13
C ASN A 559 -10.19 -18.46 49.12
N ARG A 560 -10.08 -17.31 49.80
CA ARG A 560 -11.09 -16.82 50.74
C ARG A 560 -12.46 -16.64 50.10
N VAL A 561 -12.53 -16.04 48.91
CA VAL A 561 -13.81 -15.87 48.20
C VAL A 561 -14.36 -17.22 47.76
N LEU A 562 -13.53 -18.11 47.23
CA LEU A 562 -14.00 -19.42 46.79
C LEU A 562 -14.49 -20.30 47.94
N GLU A 563 -13.91 -20.23 49.13
CA GLU A 563 -14.39 -20.92 50.33
C GLU A 563 -15.84 -20.54 50.66
N LYS A 564 -16.18 -19.26 50.58
CA LYS A 564 -17.56 -18.76 50.75
C LYS A 564 -18.53 -19.30 49.69
N HIS A 565 -18.03 -19.64 48.51
CA HIS A 565 -18.78 -20.17 47.37
C HIS A 565 -18.63 -21.70 47.20
N GLY A 566 -18.34 -22.42 48.28
CA GLY A 566 -18.27 -23.88 48.28
C GLY A 566 -17.08 -24.43 47.47
N ASN A 567 -15.96 -23.69 47.46
CA ASN A 567 -14.72 -23.98 46.72
C ASN A 567 -14.85 -24.04 45.18
N ASN A 568 -15.97 -23.59 44.65
CA ASN A 568 -16.28 -23.59 43.22
C ASN A 568 -16.10 -22.20 42.61
N VAL A 569 -15.55 -22.16 41.39
CA VAL A 569 -15.49 -20.91 40.61
C VAL A 569 -16.88 -20.67 40.03
N THR A 570 -17.64 -19.76 40.64
CA THR A 570 -18.97 -19.35 40.18
C THR A 570 -18.94 -17.93 39.61
N TYR A 571 -19.97 -17.55 38.85
CA TYR A 571 -20.07 -16.19 38.30
C TYR A 571 -20.05 -15.15 39.42
N ASP A 572 -20.80 -15.41 40.50
CA ASP A 572 -20.91 -14.50 41.63
C ASP A 572 -19.61 -14.42 42.44
N ALA A 573 -18.90 -15.55 42.60
CA ALA A 573 -17.57 -15.55 43.24
C ALA A 573 -16.57 -14.66 42.49
N VAL A 574 -16.54 -14.74 41.15
CA VAL A 574 -15.64 -13.90 40.33
C VAL A 574 -15.96 -12.41 40.48
N MET A 575 -17.24 -12.05 40.61
CA MET A 575 -17.66 -10.66 40.76
C MET A 575 -17.36 -10.09 42.17
N GLU A 576 -17.07 -10.93 43.17
CA GLU A 576 -16.71 -10.51 44.53
C GLU A 576 -15.21 -10.25 44.72
N MET A 577 -14.36 -10.61 43.75
CA MET A 577 -12.89 -10.50 43.85
C MET A 577 -12.39 -9.09 43.50
N LYS A 578 -12.34 -8.21 44.50
CA LYS A 578 -11.94 -6.80 44.34
C LYS A 578 -10.44 -6.63 44.05
N TYR A 579 -9.57 -7.37 44.72
CA TYR A 579 -8.13 -7.26 44.51
C TYR A 579 -7.73 -7.81 43.12
N LEU A 580 -8.44 -8.83 42.61
CA LEU A 580 -8.31 -9.25 41.21
C LEU A 580 -8.67 -8.12 40.23
N GLU A 581 -9.75 -7.37 40.48
CA GLU A 581 -10.09 -6.19 39.67
C GLU A 581 -8.96 -5.15 39.70
N ASN A 582 -8.43 -4.87 40.89
CA ASN A 582 -7.31 -3.93 41.07
C ASN A 582 -6.05 -4.36 40.30
N VAL A 583 -5.71 -5.65 40.33
CA VAL A 583 -4.57 -6.22 39.57
C VAL A 583 -4.77 -6.02 38.07
N ILE A 584 -5.99 -6.21 37.57
CA ILE A 584 -6.30 -6.03 36.14
C ILE A 584 -6.29 -4.55 35.75
N ASP A 585 -6.89 -3.68 36.54
CA ASP A 585 -6.89 -2.23 36.29
C ASP A 585 -5.46 -1.67 36.34
N GLU A 586 -4.61 -2.12 37.27
CA GLU A 586 -3.19 -1.74 37.30
C GLU A 586 -2.41 -2.30 36.10
N THR A 587 -2.71 -3.52 35.68
CA THR A 587 -2.14 -4.09 34.45
C THR A 587 -2.54 -3.26 33.23
N LEU A 588 -3.80 -2.88 33.11
CA LEU A 588 -4.32 -2.08 31.99
C LEU A 588 -3.87 -0.61 32.05
N ARG A 589 -3.45 -0.11 33.22
CA ARG A 589 -2.81 1.20 33.39
C ARG A 589 -1.40 1.19 32.81
N LEU A 590 -0.59 0.19 33.18
CA LEU A 590 0.78 0.07 32.67
C LEU A 590 0.83 -0.37 31.20
N TYR A 591 -0.10 -1.24 30.80
CA TYR A 591 -0.12 -1.92 29.52
C TYR A 591 -1.47 -1.76 28.81
N PRO A 592 -1.88 -0.53 28.44
CA PRO A 592 -3.14 -0.32 27.74
C PRO A 592 -3.07 -0.93 26.34
N VAL A 593 -3.79 -2.04 26.12
CA VAL A 593 -3.82 -2.76 24.85
C VAL A 593 -4.12 -1.82 23.66
N PHE A 594 -5.00 -0.83 23.88
CA PHE A 594 -5.20 0.30 22.98
C PHE A 594 -4.66 1.58 23.64
N PRO A 595 -3.44 2.02 23.29
CA PRO A 595 -2.79 3.15 23.94
C PRO A 595 -3.39 4.51 23.55
N ILE A 596 -4.22 4.57 22.51
CA ILE A 596 -4.81 5.81 21.98
C ILE A 596 -6.27 5.58 21.63
N LEU A 597 -7.10 6.60 21.87
CA LEU A 597 -8.50 6.68 21.51
C LEU A 597 -8.70 7.75 20.42
N PRO A 598 -8.51 7.40 19.12
CA PRO A 598 -8.62 8.37 18.05
C PRO A 598 -10.07 8.84 17.86
N ARG A 599 -10.24 10.11 17.53
CA ARG A 599 -11.52 10.74 17.23
C ARG A 599 -11.37 11.64 16.00
N HIS A 600 -12.40 11.71 15.17
CA HIS A 600 -12.43 12.54 13.99
C HIS A 600 -13.47 13.64 14.18
N CYS A 601 -13.02 14.89 14.11
CA CYS A 601 -13.87 16.07 14.30
C CYS A 601 -14.80 16.24 13.08
N LEU A 602 -16.12 16.14 13.27
CA LEU A 602 -17.08 16.21 12.18
C LEU A 602 -17.54 17.63 11.83
N ASN A 603 -17.49 18.53 12.80
CA ASN A 603 -17.91 19.92 12.68
C ASN A 603 -16.88 20.80 13.38
N ASP A 604 -16.79 22.07 12.97
CA ASP A 604 -15.98 23.04 13.70
C ASP A 604 -16.41 23.07 15.17
N TYR A 605 -15.45 22.92 16.07
CA TYR A 605 -15.68 22.69 17.50
C TYR A 605 -14.91 23.72 18.33
N LYS A 606 -15.63 24.59 19.05
CA LYS A 606 -15.04 25.53 20.00
C LYS A 606 -14.47 24.74 21.17
N VAL A 607 -13.16 24.75 21.34
CA VAL A 607 -12.51 24.02 22.43
C VAL A 607 -12.92 24.65 23.77
N PRO A 608 -13.44 23.85 24.71
CA PRO A 608 -13.92 24.37 25.99
C PRO A 608 -12.86 25.14 26.76
N GLY A 609 -13.23 26.32 27.26
CA GLY A 609 -12.35 27.15 28.08
C GLY A 609 -11.25 27.88 27.30
N THR A 610 -11.27 27.85 25.97
CA THR A 610 -10.31 28.58 25.13
C THR A 610 -10.99 29.30 23.99
N ASP A 611 -10.27 30.21 23.32
CA ASP A 611 -10.79 30.91 22.14
C ASP A 611 -10.61 30.13 20.83
N PHE A 612 -9.97 28.98 20.90
CA PHE A 612 -9.63 28.18 19.75
C PHE A 612 -10.82 27.37 19.22
N THR A 613 -11.00 27.36 17.90
CA THR A 613 -11.95 26.48 17.20
C THR A 613 -11.17 25.41 16.47
N LEU A 614 -11.37 24.16 16.88
CA LEU A 614 -10.87 22.98 16.19
C LEU A 614 -11.65 22.80 14.89
N GLU A 615 -10.94 22.79 13.77
CA GLU A 615 -11.57 22.68 12.46
C GLU A 615 -12.10 21.27 12.21
N LYS A 616 -13.20 21.22 11.46
CA LYS A 616 -13.71 20.00 10.86
C LYS A 616 -12.60 19.21 10.15
N ASP A 617 -12.72 17.89 10.20
CA ASP A 617 -11.80 16.90 9.64
C ASP A 617 -10.43 16.83 10.34
N THR A 618 -10.26 17.53 11.48
CA THR A 618 -9.07 17.37 12.32
C THR A 618 -9.11 16.05 13.10
N LEU A 619 -7.99 15.34 13.09
CA LEU A 619 -7.78 14.14 13.89
C LEU A 619 -7.43 14.53 15.33
N VAL A 620 -8.17 13.97 16.28
CA VAL A 620 -8.02 14.16 17.72
C VAL A 620 -7.46 12.87 18.32
N MET A 621 -6.35 12.96 19.05
CA MET A 621 -5.62 11.81 19.57
C MET A 621 -5.57 11.87 21.10
N ILE A 622 -6.54 11.24 21.76
CA ILE A 622 -6.55 11.07 23.22
C ILE A 622 -5.64 9.90 23.56
N THR A 623 -4.65 10.10 24.43
CA THR A 623 -3.67 9.06 24.77
C THR A 623 -3.96 8.40 26.12
N ASN A 624 -4.43 7.16 26.09
CA ASN A 624 -4.56 6.36 27.31
C ASN A 624 -3.20 6.16 27.96
N MET A 625 -2.17 5.82 27.17
CA MET A 625 -0.84 5.55 27.69
C MET A 625 -0.20 6.77 28.36
N GLY A 626 -0.38 7.97 27.80
CA GLY A 626 0.12 9.21 28.40
C GLY A 626 -0.59 9.54 29.70
N ILE A 627 -1.92 9.50 29.70
CA ILE A 627 -2.74 9.80 30.89
C ILE A 627 -2.48 8.79 32.02
N GLN A 628 -2.36 7.50 31.69
CA GLN A 628 -2.18 6.41 32.67
C GLN A 628 -0.74 6.32 33.22
N ARG A 629 0.20 7.05 32.62
CA ARG A 629 1.59 7.21 33.09
C ARG A 629 1.90 8.63 33.58
N ASP A 630 0.87 9.45 33.70
CA ASP A 630 1.00 10.81 34.18
C ASP A 630 1.37 10.80 35.68
N PRO A 631 2.54 11.35 36.08
CA PRO A 631 2.97 11.33 37.47
C PRO A 631 2.09 12.18 38.39
N GLU A 632 1.28 13.11 37.86
CA GLU A 632 0.30 13.86 38.65
C GLU A 632 -0.84 12.94 39.14
N TYR A 633 -1.26 11.98 38.32
CA TYR A 633 -2.31 11.03 38.67
C TYR A 633 -1.75 9.75 39.29
N TYR A 634 -0.55 9.34 38.90
CA TYR A 634 0.09 8.09 39.29
C TYR A 634 1.54 8.33 39.73
N PRO A 635 1.78 8.66 41.01
CA PRO A 635 3.13 8.82 41.53
C PRO A 635 3.98 7.57 41.33
N ASN A 636 5.21 7.68 40.84
CA ASN A 636 6.03 6.54 40.37
C ASN A 636 5.29 5.69 39.31
N PRO A 637 4.95 6.28 38.15
CA PRO A 637 4.02 5.70 37.19
C PRO A 637 4.48 4.38 36.57
N ASP A 638 5.78 4.07 36.63
CA ASP A 638 6.34 2.83 36.06
C ASP A 638 6.32 1.65 37.04
N GLN A 639 5.93 1.85 38.30
CA GLN A 639 5.81 0.79 39.30
C GLN A 639 4.43 0.12 39.24
N PHE A 640 4.42 -1.21 39.25
CA PHE A 640 3.20 -2.02 39.36
C PHE A 640 2.73 -2.08 40.82
N ASP A 641 1.61 -1.43 41.10
CA ASP A 641 0.99 -1.40 42.43
C ASP A 641 -0.55 -1.43 42.34
N PRO A 642 -1.18 -2.61 42.57
CA PRO A 642 -2.63 -2.75 42.57
C PRO A 642 -3.37 -1.90 43.62
N GLU A 643 -2.73 -1.48 44.72
CA GLU A 643 -3.39 -0.70 45.78
C GLU A 643 -3.88 0.67 45.29
N ARG A 644 -3.29 1.18 44.20
CA ARG A 644 -3.70 2.41 43.51
C ARG A 644 -5.15 2.37 43.04
N PHE A 645 -5.74 1.19 42.89
CA PHE A 645 -7.11 1.00 42.43
C PHE A 645 -8.10 0.68 43.56
N SER A 646 -7.68 0.76 44.82
CA SER A 646 -8.64 0.78 45.94
C SER A 646 -9.63 1.95 45.83
N ASP A 647 -10.80 1.78 46.44
CA ASP A 647 -11.93 2.70 46.33
C ASP A 647 -11.54 4.16 46.67
N GLU A 648 -10.68 4.36 47.67
CA GLU A 648 -10.15 5.66 48.09
C GLU A 648 -9.34 6.33 46.98
N TYR A 649 -8.24 5.71 46.53
CA TYR A 649 -7.37 6.29 45.50
C TYR A 649 -8.09 6.47 44.16
N ARG A 650 -9.01 5.57 43.82
CA ARG A 650 -9.82 5.67 42.59
C ARG A 650 -10.72 6.89 42.60
N SER A 651 -11.36 7.18 43.74
CA SER A 651 -12.28 8.31 43.88
C SER A 651 -11.60 9.68 43.83
N ALA A 652 -10.32 9.74 44.23
CA ALA A 652 -9.54 10.98 44.29
C ALA A 652 -9.03 11.46 42.92
N ARG A 653 -9.00 10.60 41.89
CA ARG A 653 -8.45 10.94 40.57
C ARG A 653 -9.52 11.42 39.59
N PRO A 654 -9.16 12.23 38.58
CA PRO A 654 -10.06 12.55 37.49
C PRO A 654 -10.59 11.28 36.82
N PHE A 655 -11.88 11.23 36.52
CA PHE A 655 -12.52 10.04 35.96
C PHE A 655 -11.84 9.52 34.67
N VAL A 656 -11.40 10.42 33.80
CA VAL A 656 -10.72 10.05 32.53
C VAL A 656 -9.26 9.60 32.72
N SER A 657 -8.73 9.65 33.94
CA SER A 657 -7.36 9.16 34.25
C SER A 657 -7.19 7.67 34.00
N HIS A 658 -8.29 6.91 33.97
CA HIS A 658 -8.28 5.48 33.72
C HIS A 658 -9.48 5.02 32.86
N VAL A 659 -9.31 5.03 31.54
CA VAL A 659 -10.33 4.57 30.56
C VAL A 659 -9.77 3.53 29.58
N PRO A 660 -9.25 2.38 30.05
CA PRO A 660 -8.60 1.38 29.20
C PRO A 660 -9.55 0.74 28.17
N PHE A 661 -10.87 0.81 28.41
CA PHE A 661 -11.92 0.35 27.48
C PHE A 661 -12.52 1.48 26.63
N GLY A 662 -11.94 2.68 26.68
CA GLY A 662 -12.57 3.92 26.27
C GLY A 662 -13.77 4.26 27.15
N GLU A 663 -14.54 5.27 26.74
CA GLU A 663 -15.74 5.71 27.44
C GLU A 663 -16.71 6.40 26.48
N GLY A 664 -17.93 6.66 26.95
CA GLY A 664 -19.02 7.29 26.19
C GLY A 664 -19.68 6.31 25.21
N PRO A 665 -20.43 6.80 24.22
CA PRO A 665 -21.18 5.94 23.29
C PRO A 665 -20.31 4.94 22.49
N ARG A 666 -19.00 5.21 22.37
CA ARG A 666 -17.99 4.35 21.72
C ARG A 666 -17.24 3.42 22.68
N ILE A 667 -17.60 3.33 23.96
CA ILE A 667 -17.00 2.40 24.94
C ILE A 667 -16.93 0.97 24.39
N CYS A 668 -15.93 0.18 24.78
CA CYS A 668 -15.80 -1.21 24.36
C CYS A 668 -17.09 -2.00 24.58
N VAL A 669 -17.65 -2.57 23.49
CA VAL A 669 -18.88 -3.37 23.55
C VAL A 669 -18.72 -4.66 24.36
N GLY A 670 -17.50 -5.22 24.32
CA GLY A 670 -17.16 -6.49 24.94
C GLY A 670 -16.54 -6.37 26.32
N LYS A 671 -16.56 -5.19 26.98
CA LYS A 671 -15.89 -4.94 28.27
C LYS A 671 -16.19 -6.04 29.30
N ARG A 672 -17.49 -6.35 29.51
CA ARG A 672 -17.92 -7.39 30.46
C ARG A 672 -17.41 -8.79 30.10
N PHE A 673 -17.40 -9.12 28.80
CA PHE A 673 -16.91 -10.41 28.31
C PHE A 673 -15.41 -10.54 28.47
N GLY A 674 -14.66 -9.52 28.04
CA GLY A 674 -13.21 -9.47 28.13
C GLY A 674 -12.70 -9.57 29.57
N LEU A 675 -13.31 -8.82 30.49
CA LEU A 675 -12.99 -8.91 31.93
C LEU A 675 -13.29 -10.30 32.47
N LEU A 676 -14.45 -10.89 32.14
CA LEU A 676 -14.82 -12.21 32.67
C LEU A 676 -13.84 -13.32 32.26
N GLN A 677 -13.46 -13.39 30.97
CA GLN A 677 -12.47 -14.39 30.54
C GLN A 677 -11.07 -14.09 31.08
N THR A 678 -10.71 -12.81 31.25
CA THR A 678 -9.44 -12.38 31.85
C THR A 678 -9.36 -12.88 33.30
N ASN A 679 -10.40 -12.59 34.10
CA ASN A 679 -10.54 -13.07 35.48
C ASN A 679 -10.40 -14.59 35.56
N LEU A 680 -11.15 -15.32 34.75
CA LEU A 680 -11.14 -16.79 34.77
C LEU A 680 -9.76 -17.38 34.44
N GLY A 681 -9.05 -16.81 33.46
CA GLY A 681 -7.68 -17.22 33.14
C GLY A 681 -6.72 -16.96 34.30
N LEU A 682 -6.77 -15.76 34.90
CA LEU A 682 -5.91 -15.38 36.03
C LEU A 682 -6.20 -16.20 37.29
N ILE A 683 -7.47 -16.38 37.65
CA ILE A 683 -7.89 -17.24 38.77
C ILE A 683 -7.35 -18.65 38.58
N THR A 684 -7.47 -19.22 37.38
CA THR A 684 -6.98 -20.56 37.08
C THR A 684 -5.48 -20.67 37.31
N MET A 685 -4.70 -19.70 36.86
CA MET A 685 -3.24 -19.72 37.02
C MET A 685 -2.81 -19.47 38.46
N VAL A 686 -3.29 -18.41 39.10
CA VAL A 686 -2.83 -17.97 40.42
C VAL A 686 -3.29 -18.92 41.52
N ARG A 687 -4.50 -19.49 41.43
CA ARG A 687 -5.02 -20.46 42.42
C ARG A 687 -4.19 -21.73 42.47
N ASN A 688 -3.79 -22.26 41.32
CA ASN A 688 -3.22 -23.61 41.20
C ASN A 688 -1.68 -23.63 41.18
N TYR A 689 -1.04 -22.51 40.86
CA TYR A 689 0.40 -22.46 40.61
C TYR A 689 1.08 -21.26 41.27
N ASP A 690 2.31 -21.49 41.70
CA ASP A 690 3.31 -20.44 41.85
C ASP A 690 3.93 -20.17 40.48
N ILE A 691 3.85 -18.92 40.04
CA ILE A 691 4.34 -18.50 38.72
C ILE A 691 5.66 -17.75 38.88
N TYR A 692 6.66 -18.14 38.11
CA TYR A 692 8.01 -17.56 38.11
C TYR A 692 8.36 -17.07 36.72
N LEU A 693 9.02 -15.91 36.64
CA LEU A 693 9.59 -15.44 35.39
C LEU A 693 10.84 -16.25 35.08
N ASN A 694 10.95 -16.76 33.87
CA ASN A 694 12.20 -17.36 33.40
C ASN A 694 13.10 -16.25 32.87
N GLU A 695 14.04 -15.78 33.70
CA GLU A 695 14.93 -14.65 33.36
C GLU A 695 15.93 -14.98 32.25
N GLU A 696 16.28 -16.26 32.06
CA GLU A 696 17.21 -16.70 31.01
C GLU A 696 16.57 -16.60 29.61
N LYS A 697 15.31 -17.00 29.47
CA LYS A 697 14.58 -16.97 28.19
C LYS A 697 13.81 -15.69 27.94
N THR A 698 13.38 -15.00 28.99
CA THR A 698 12.65 -13.73 28.85
C THR A 698 13.63 -12.61 28.61
N THR A 699 13.48 -11.90 27.49
CA THR A 699 14.31 -10.73 27.18
C THR A 699 14.31 -9.75 28.36
N PRO A 700 15.48 -9.35 28.89
CA PRO A 700 15.59 -8.45 30.03
C PRO A 700 14.89 -7.11 29.81
N GLY A 701 14.27 -6.61 30.89
CA GLY A 701 13.46 -5.39 30.87
C GLY A 701 12.13 -5.54 30.13
N PHE A 702 11.31 -4.50 30.21
CA PHE A 702 10.07 -4.41 29.46
C PHE A 702 10.21 -3.31 28.40
N LYS A 703 10.21 -3.71 27.13
CA LYS A 703 10.14 -2.81 25.97
C LYS A 703 8.99 -3.25 25.08
N PHE A 704 8.27 -2.30 24.52
CA PHE A 704 7.21 -2.60 23.57
C PHE A 704 7.78 -2.86 22.17
N GLU A 705 7.14 -3.74 21.40
CA GLU A 705 7.52 -4.02 20.02
C GLU A 705 7.19 -2.82 19.10
N PRO A 706 8.18 -2.12 18.54
CA PRO A 706 7.96 -0.87 17.79
C PRO A 706 7.16 -1.05 16.49
N LYS A 707 7.02 -2.28 15.99
CA LYS A 707 6.29 -2.58 14.75
C LYS A 707 4.77 -2.66 14.93
N GLU A 708 4.28 -2.73 16.16
CA GLU A 708 2.89 -3.05 16.43
C GLU A 708 2.14 -1.88 17.11
N LEU A 709 0.88 -1.70 16.72
CA LEU A 709 -0.01 -0.71 17.33
C LEU A 709 -0.62 -1.22 18.65
N ILE A 710 -0.93 -2.52 18.72
CA ILE A 710 -1.28 -3.17 19.98
C ILE A 710 0.00 -3.35 20.77
N LEU A 711 -0.02 -2.93 22.02
CA LEU A 711 1.12 -3.10 22.90
C LEU A 711 1.41 -4.59 23.10
N ARG A 712 2.52 -5.04 22.51
CA ARG A 712 3.16 -6.33 22.78
C ARG A 712 4.55 -6.08 23.34
N LYS A 713 5.02 -6.98 24.21
CA LYS A 713 6.42 -6.95 24.67
C LYS A 713 7.33 -7.39 23.52
N THR A 714 8.50 -6.78 23.39
CA THR A 714 9.57 -7.28 22.53
C THR A 714 10.07 -8.62 23.07
N GLY A 715 9.98 -9.64 22.22
CA GLY A 715 10.23 -11.04 22.59
C GLY A 715 9.12 -11.64 23.45
N ASN A 716 9.19 -12.95 23.66
CA ASN A 716 8.17 -13.69 24.39
C ASN A 716 8.33 -13.53 25.91
N ILE A 717 7.25 -13.79 26.66
CA ILE A 717 7.26 -13.80 28.13
C ILE A 717 7.31 -15.27 28.57
N TRP A 718 8.49 -15.73 28.96
CA TRP A 718 8.69 -17.11 29.37
C TRP A 718 8.51 -17.26 30.88
N VAL A 719 7.68 -18.22 31.28
CA VAL A 719 7.39 -18.50 32.70
C VAL A 719 7.59 -19.97 33.04
N ASN A 720 7.93 -20.23 34.29
CA ASN A 720 7.89 -21.55 34.91
C ASN A 720 6.72 -21.61 35.89
N LEU A 721 6.11 -22.78 36.02
CA LEU A 721 5.05 -23.05 36.98
C LEU A 721 5.49 -24.09 37.98
N ARG A 722 5.21 -23.85 39.27
CA ARG A 722 5.26 -24.86 40.32
C ARG A 722 3.86 -25.07 40.85
N ARG A 723 3.38 -26.31 40.84
CA ARG A 723 2.06 -26.64 41.38
C ARG A 723 2.03 -26.38 42.88
N ILE A 724 0.96 -25.76 43.36
CA ILE A 724 0.73 -25.58 44.79
C ILE A 724 0.03 -26.85 45.30
N SER A 725 0.60 -27.47 46.34
CA SER A 725 -0.05 -28.57 47.05
C SER A 725 -1.27 -28.01 47.75
N SER A 726 -2.45 -28.48 47.34
CA SER A 726 -3.75 -28.22 47.97
C SER A 726 -3.79 -28.75 49.39
#